data_AF-A0AAE8SUP7-F1
#
_entry.id   AF-A0AAE8SUP7-F1
#
_cell.length_a   1.000
_cell.length_b   1.000
_cell.length_c   1.000
_cell.angle_alpha   90.00
_cell.angle_beta   90.00
_cell.angle_gamma   90.00
#
_symmetry.space_group_name_H-M   'P 1'
#
loop_
_entity.id
_entity.type
_entity.pdbx_description
1 polymer ?
#
loop_
_entity_poly.entity_id
_entity_poly.type
_entity_poly.pdbx_seq_one_letter_code
_entity_poly.pdbx_strand_id
1 'polypeptide(L)'
;MSFNPTPPQPYIGLWKNYADGGQLTLTLEETQAGILASFLVIFAGIAALSAWNIVRFLLHQSRSGDETHDGLHHQVQAILRNSSGLVQALQLMFQVAKAWRQRLGVVIVARRLSVVFFVAFIFFIGSTFAQLFISLTWSTAGAQFLVKTDSCSFYFPDVPDQRLRPDQAEYIYLKSRLEAAMMYERVCYSEGAVINSPDCSTLPVPVIEIEQQDDVCPFADQTLCISTDSVPVRMVATVNSNTHLGINAKPEDSIVYRRTARCSPIQNDHTIDTPDGLNFMYGPFTGTPDTEATFVYPDSLRSADNYEISSTGYDSASLLNGDFQWSPNSTIIGPPVGANHSATIFFIQTNNVTNVMPTRDPIFGIDPAGSPVKVLSCVEEHELCNPSLSSPNNCRSFAPADDIFAMINALSLNERQNGTALRVAINLLRQDLSQVVNFAPGDIVMAGKTVLYGEQYDILPVDQWRREVRRWFAMALYLLQSDAVQFSTPQRDATLEPYFATITDEPWLTSCKNQRIRNAEGPLRVRNFNFLAIVLILSLGFVFIALGGFVEPLTGLFRRVSGKNEDRALTWVFDGVLQLQRLAYGGVGVEKWQPGVADVPTTDEKMWPVIDLKVVATAESVYDSDGSPGSGVTPITPISKTSSSWIVKRDV
;
A
#
# COMPACT_ATOMS: atom_id res chain seq x y z
N MET A 1 19.85 -5.02 26.84
CA MET A 1 18.70 -5.84 26.45
C MET A 1 17.90 -4.97 25.50
N SER A 2 17.93 -5.23 24.19
CA SER A 2 17.09 -4.46 23.26
C SER A 2 15.80 -5.24 23.08
N PHE A 3 14.68 -4.62 23.43
CA PHE A 3 13.36 -5.16 23.14
C PHE A 3 13.10 -4.93 21.65
N ASN A 4 13.78 -5.69 20.80
CA ASN A 4 13.45 -5.71 19.39
C ASN A 4 12.37 -6.80 19.22
N PRO A 5 11.07 -6.44 19.09
CA PRO A 5 10.08 -7.41 18.70
C PRO A 5 10.55 -8.04 17.40
N THR A 6 10.54 -9.37 17.33
CA THR A 6 10.92 -10.05 16.08
C THR A 6 10.10 -9.50 14.93
N PRO A 7 10.72 -9.19 13.77
CA PRO A 7 9.98 -8.69 12.63
C PRO A 7 8.88 -9.71 12.29
N PRO A 8 7.60 -9.28 12.19
CA PRO A 8 6.51 -10.24 12.04
C PRO A 8 6.65 -10.92 10.68
N GLN A 9 6.37 -12.23 10.64
CA GLN A 9 6.43 -12.96 9.38
C GLN A 9 5.17 -12.65 8.54
N PRO A 10 5.30 -12.32 7.25
CA PRO A 10 4.16 -12.11 6.39
C PRO A 10 3.49 -13.45 6.03
N TYR A 11 2.16 -13.44 5.93
CA TYR A 11 1.35 -14.55 5.42
C TYR A 11 1.52 -14.67 3.90
N ILE A 12 1.84 -15.89 3.45
CA ILE A 12 1.94 -16.23 2.03
C ILE A 12 0.63 -16.91 1.61
N GLY A 13 -0.02 -16.36 0.60
CA GLY A 13 -1.27 -16.90 0.08
C GLY A 13 -2.31 -15.81 -0.18
N LEU A 14 -3.55 -16.27 -0.34
CA LEU A 14 -4.69 -15.43 -0.70
C LEU A 14 -5.38 -14.89 0.56
N TRP A 15 -5.64 -13.59 0.59
CA TRP A 15 -6.37 -12.92 1.67
C TRP A 15 -7.15 -11.70 1.15
N LYS A 16 -8.05 -11.15 1.97
CA LYS A 16 -8.82 -9.95 1.61
C LYS A 16 -8.24 -8.73 2.32
N ASN A 17 -7.85 -7.71 1.56
CA ASN A 17 -7.39 -6.46 2.11
C ASN A 17 -8.57 -5.48 2.28
N TYR A 18 -9.05 -5.32 3.52
CA TYR A 18 -10.18 -4.44 3.80
C TYR A 18 -9.82 -2.95 3.93
N ALA A 19 -8.53 -2.56 3.88
CA ALA A 19 -8.19 -1.14 3.68
C ALA A 19 -8.49 -0.72 2.23
N ASP A 20 -8.26 -1.63 1.27
CA ASP A 20 -8.47 -1.39 -0.16
C ASP A 20 -9.85 -1.89 -0.61
N GLY A 21 -10.89 -1.65 0.20
CA GLY A 21 -12.28 -2.01 -0.15
C GLY A 21 -12.58 -3.52 -0.18
N GLY A 22 -11.74 -4.36 0.41
CA GLY A 22 -11.90 -5.81 0.41
C GLY A 22 -11.30 -6.49 -0.82
N GLN A 23 -10.36 -5.83 -1.50
CA GLN A 23 -9.61 -6.39 -2.63
C GLN A 23 -8.98 -7.74 -2.26
N LEU A 24 -9.11 -8.70 -3.18
CA LEU A 24 -8.53 -10.03 -3.03
C LEU A 24 -7.04 -9.97 -3.42
N THR A 25 -6.17 -10.13 -2.43
CA THR A 25 -4.73 -9.96 -2.54
C THR A 25 -4.02 -11.31 -2.39
N LEU A 26 -3.12 -11.61 -3.33
CA LEU A 26 -2.22 -12.75 -3.28
C LEU A 26 -0.83 -12.28 -2.87
N THR A 27 -0.36 -12.71 -1.71
CA THR A 27 0.99 -12.43 -1.23
C THR A 27 1.89 -13.62 -1.56
N LEU A 28 3.03 -13.35 -2.21
CA LEU A 28 4.03 -14.34 -2.56
C LEU A 28 5.42 -13.90 -2.08
N GLU A 29 6.31 -14.86 -1.87
CA GLU A 29 7.74 -14.59 -1.71
C GLU A 29 8.30 -13.90 -2.95
N GLU A 30 9.30 -13.03 -2.80
CA GLU A 30 9.89 -12.25 -3.89
C GLU A 30 10.33 -13.12 -5.10
N THR A 31 10.87 -14.31 -4.85
CA THR A 31 11.27 -15.27 -5.89
C THR A 31 10.08 -15.76 -6.70
N GLN A 32 9.03 -16.24 -6.03
CA GLN A 32 7.78 -16.72 -6.63
C GLN A 32 7.00 -15.59 -7.31
N ALA A 33 7.00 -14.40 -6.71
CA ALA A 33 6.42 -13.19 -7.26
C ALA A 33 7.09 -12.81 -8.59
N GLY A 34 8.42 -12.90 -8.67
CA GLY A 34 9.17 -12.70 -9.90
C GLY A 34 8.76 -13.68 -11.00
N ILE A 35 8.66 -14.96 -10.66
CA ILE A 35 8.23 -16.02 -11.60
C ILE A 35 6.81 -15.74 -12.12
N LEU A 36 5.86 -15.42 -11.23
CA LEU A 36 4.48 -15.11 -11.63
C LEU A 36 4.42 -13.86 -12.52
N ALA A 37 5.16 -12.80 -12.18
CA ALA A 37 5.21 -11.58 -12.98
C ALA A 37 5.75 -11.86 -14.39
N SER A 38 6.84 -12.63 -14.52
CA SER A 38 7.38 -13.04 -15.82
C SER A 38 6.40 -13.89 -16.60
N PHE A 39 5.72 -14.85 -15.95
CA PHE A 39 4.71 -15.68 -16.57
C PHE A 39 3.56 -14.86 -17.15
N LEU A 40 3.02 -13.90 -16.40
CA LEU A 40 1.92 -13.05 -16.86
C LEU A 40 2.29 -12.24 -18.10
N VAL A 41 3.51 -11.69 -18.14
CA VAL A 41 4.01 -10.93 -19.31
C VAL A 41 4.14 -11.83 -20.54
N ILE A 42 4.75 -13.02 -20.39
CA ILE A 42 4.90 -13.98 -21.50
C ILE A 42 3.52 -14.43 -21.99
N PHE A 43 2.61 -14.77 -21.08
CA PHE A 43 1.25 -15.19 -21.39
C PHE A 43 0.47 -14.12 -22.16
N ALA A 44 0.54 -12.86 -21.72
CA ALA A 44 -0.09 -11.75 -22.43
C ALA A 44 0.50 -11.52 -23.83
N GLY A 45 1.80 -11.76 -24.01
CA GLY A 45 2.44 -11.75 -25.33
C GLY A 45 1.84 -12.79 -26.27
N ILE A 46 1.67 -14.03 -25.79
CA ILE A 46 1.02 -15.12 -26.56
C ILE A 46 -0.45 -14.80 -26.87
N ALA A 47 -1.17 -14.25 -25.90
CA ALA A 47 -2.55 -13.81 -26.10
C ALA A 47 -2.65 -12.69 -27.15
N ALA A 48 -1.73 -11.72 -27.15
CA ALA A 48 -1.69 -10.65 -28.14
C ALA A 48 -1.40 -11.19 -29.56
N LEU A 49 -0.48 -12.16 -29.71
CA LEU A 49 -0.24 -12.84 -30.98
C LEU A 49 -1.50 -13.55 -31.49
N SER A 50 -2.23 -14.22 -30.60
CA SER A 50 -3.47 -14.91 -30.94
C SER A 50 -4.60 -13.93 -31.28
N ALA A 51 -4.72 -12.82 -30.54
CA ALA A 51 -5.68 -11.76 -30.83
C ALA A 51 -5.39 -11.10 -32.19
N TRP A 52 -4.12 -10.96 -32.58
CA TRP A 52 -3.76 -10.48 -33.92
C TRP A 52 -4.30 -11.40 -35.02
N ASN A 53 -4.35 -12.72 -34.80
CA ASN A 53 -4.95 -13.64 -35.77
C ASN A 53 -6.43 -13.35 -36.03
N ILE A 54 -7.16 -12.94 -35.00
CA ILE A 54 -8.57 -12.53 -35.10
C ILE A 54 -8.67 -11.21 -35.87
N VAL A 55 -7.84 -10.23 -35.53
CA VAL A 55 -7.86 -8.90 -36.18
C VAL A 55 -7.51 -8.98 -37.66
N ARG A 56 -6.43 -9.68 -38.03
CA ARG A 56 -6.04 -9.85 -39.44
C ARG A 56 -7.12 -10.61 -40.24
N PHE A 57 -7.80 -11.57 -39.60
CA PHE A 57 -8.93 -12.28 -40.19
C PHE A 57 -10.12 -11.34 -40.45
N LEU A 58 -10.55 -10.57 -39.45
CA LEU A 58 -11.64 -9.61 -39.60
C LEU A 58 -11.33 -8.54 -40.65
N LEU A 59 -10.09 -8.03 -40.67
CA LEU A 59 -9.63 -7.09 -41.69
C LEU A 59 -9.68 -7.70 -43.09
N HIS A 60 -9.23 -8.95 -43.25
CA HIS A 60 -9.32 -9.67 -44.52
C HIS A 60 -10.77 -9.81 -44.96
N GLN A 61 -11.62 -10.35 -44.10
CA GLN A 61 -13.04 -10.60 -44.40
C GLN A 61 -13.85 -9.34 -44.68
N SER A 62 -13.51 -8.22 -44.03
CA SER A 62 -14.17 -6.93 -44.29
C SER A 62 -13.87 -6.36 -45.67
N ARG A 63 -12.75 -6.79 -46.27
CA ARG A 63 -12.26 -6.34 -47.56
C ARG A 63 -12.53 -7.36 -48.67
N SER A 64 -12.86 -8.60 -48.34
CA SER A 64 -13.17 -9.64 -49.32
C SER A 64 -14.57 -9.44 -49.93
N GLY A 65 -14.67 -9.55 -51.25
CA GLY A 65 -15.93 -9.48 -52.00
C GLY A 65 -15.72 -9.91 -53.45
N ASP A 66 -16.81 -10.05 -54.20
CA ASP A 66 -16.80 -10.50 -55.60
C ASP A 66 -16.48 -9.38 -56.60
N GLU A 67 -16.15 -8.19 -56.09
CA GLU A 67 -15.79 -7.04 -56.92
C GLU A 67 -14.40 -7.21 -57.51
N THR A 68 -14.23 -6.74 -58.74
CA THR A 68 -12.91 -6.72 -59.38
C THR A 68 -12.01 -5.69 -58.69
N HIS A 69 -10.89 -6.15 -58.18
CA HIS A 69 -9.91 -5.33 -57.47
C HIS A 69 -8.54 -5.37 -58.15
N ASP A 70 -7.68 -4.41 -57.81
CA ASP A 70 -6.33 -4.31 -58.37
C ASP A 70 -5.30 -5.15 -57.59
N GLY A 71 -4.09 -5.25 -58.15
CA GLY A 71 -3.01 -6.04 -57.54
C GLY A 71 -2.63 -5.58 -56.13
N LEU A 72 -2.77 -4.29 -55.81
CA LEU A 72 -2.56 -3.76 -54.46
C LEU A 72 -3.54 -4.40 -53.45
N HIS A 73 -4.82 -4.50 -53.81
CA HIS A 73 -5.82 -5.14 -52.96
C HIS A 73 -5.47 -6.61 -52.67
N HIS A 74 -5.21 -7.39 -53.72
CA HIS A 74 -4.92 -8.82 -53.58
C HIS A 74 -3.61 -9.10 -52.82
N GLN A 75 -2.58 -8.27 -53.01
CA GLN A 75 -1.34 -8.40 -52.23
C GLN A 75 -1.56 -8.09 -50.75
N VAL A 76 -2.41 -7.11 -50.40
CA VAL A 76 -2.77 -6.84 -49.00
C VAL A 76 -3.54 -8.02 -48.39
N GLN A 77 -4.47 -8.63 -49.12
CA GLN A 77 -5.19 -9.82 -48.65
C GLN A 77 -4.25 -11.00 -48.40
N ALA A 78 -3.32 -11.25 -49.32
CA ALA A 78 -2.28 -12.26 -49.14
C ALA A 78 -1.39 -11.98 -47.92
N ILE A 79 -1.03 -10.72 -47.65
CA ILE A 79 -0.27 -10.36 -46.45
C ILE A 79 -1.09 -10.61 -45.17
N LEU A 80 -2.37 -10.23 -45.15
CA LEU A 80 -3.24 -10.41 -43.99
C LEU A 80 -3.45 -11.90 -43.65
N ARG A 81 -3.55 -12.77 -44.67
CA ARG A 81 -3.70 -14.22 -44.49
C ARG A 81 -2.41 -14.90 -43.99
N ASN A 82 -1.24 -14.44 -44.43
CA ASN A 82 0.01 -15.18 -44.26
C ASN A 82 1.00 -14.58 -43.25
N SER A 83 0.78 -13.36 -42.77
CA SER A 83 1.68 -12.72 -41.79
C SER A 83 1.54 -13.32 -40.39
N SER A 84 2.62 -13.88 -39.83
CA SER A 84 2.58 -14.54 -38.51
C SER A 84 2.49 -13.57 -37.33
N GLY A 85 2.78 -12.28 -37.56
CA GLY A 85 2.69 -11.24 -36.55
C GLY A 85 2.51 -9.84 -37.15
N LEU A 86 2.06 -8.92 -36.31
CA LEU A 86 1.76 -7.53 -36.66
C LEU A 86 2.95 -6.81 -37.32
N VAL A 87 4.16 -6.95 -36.76
CA VAL A 87 5.36 -6.26 -37.27
C VAL A 87 5.70 -6.73 -38.69
N GLN A 88 5.63 -8.04 -38.93
CA GLN A 88 5.84 -8.60 -40.26
C GLN A 88 4.79 -8.10 -41.26
N ALA A 89 3.52 -8.06 -40.85
CA ALA A 89 2.43 -7.53 -41.68
C ALA A 89 2.69 -6.06 -42.07
N LEU A 90 3.05 -5.21 -41.10
CA LEU A 90 3.36 -3.79 -41.33
C LEU A 90 4.55 -3.59 -42.26
N GLN A 91 5.60 -4.38 -42.09
CA GLN A 91 6.78 -4.34 -42.96
C GLN A 91 6.43 -4.69 -44.41
N LEU A 92 5.68 -5.78 -44.63
CA LEU A 92 5.26 -6.20 -45.97
C LEU A 92 4.31 -5.18 -46.60
N MET A 93 3.37 -4.63 -45.83
CA MET A 93 2.47 -3.58 -46.31
C MET A 93 3.23 -2.32 -46.72
N PHE A 94 4.28 -1.95 -46.00
CA PHE A 94 5.14 -0.82 -46.38
C PHE A 94 5.89 -1.08 -47.69
N GLN A 95 6.40 -2.30 -47.89
CA GLN A 95 7.06 -2.68 -49.14
C GLN A 95 6.09 -2.63 -50.33
N VAL A 96 4.88 -3.18 -50.16
CA VAL A 96 3.81 -3.11 -51.16
C VAL A 96 3.41 -1.65 -51.43
N ALA A 97 3.26 -0.83 -50.40
CA ALA A 97 2.97 0.60 -50.57
C ALA A 97 4.05 1.31 -51.41
N LYS A 98 5.33 1.03 -51.13
CA LYS A 98 6.46 1.61 -51.86
C LYS A 98 6.49 1.17 -53.32
N ALA A 99 6.15 -0.08 -53.62
CA ALA A 99 6.09 -0.59 -54.99
C ALA A 99 4.95 0.04 -55.81
N TRP A 100 3.76 0.13 -55.22
CA TRP A 100 2.58 0.64 -55.93
C TRP A 100 2.48 2.17 -55.99
N ARG A 101 3.26 2.92 -55.19
CA ARG A 101 3.19 4.40 -55.16
C ARG A 101 3.47 5.07 -56.51
N GLN A 102 4.33 4.47 -57.33
CA GLN A 102 4.67 5.00 -58.65
C GLN A 102 3.59 4.69 -59.69
N ARG A 103 2.76 3.66 -59.48
CA ARG A 103 1.71 3.22 -60.41
C ARG A 103 0.37 3.87 -60.14
N LEU A 104 -0.04 3.88 -58.87
CA LEU A 104 -1.36 4.34 -58.44
C LEU A 104 -1.32 5.75 -57.83
N GLY A 105 -0.12 6.31 -57.62
CA GLY A 105 0.07 7.58 -56.92
C GLY A 105 0.04 7.45 -55.40
N VAL A 106 0.86 8.25 -54.73
CA VAL A 106 1.08 8.19 -53.27
C VAL A 106 -0.22 8.37 -52.48
N VAL A 107 -1.06 9.32 -52.88
CA VAL A 107 -2.31 9.67 -52.16
C VAL A 107 -3.31 8.50 -52.19
N ILE A 108 -3.45 7.83 -53.33
CA ILE A 108 -4.41 6.72 -53.49
C ILE A 108 -3.95 5.51 -52.69
N VAL A 109 -2.66 5.16 -52.77
CA VAL A 109 -2.07 4.05 -52.01
C VAL A 109 -2.20 4.31 -50.51
N ALA A 110 -1.85 5.52 -50.05
CA ALA A 110 -1.97 5.89 -48.65
C ALA A 110 -3.43 5.79 -48.16
N ARG A 111 -4.40 6.30 -48.94
CA ARG A 111 -5.83 6.21 -48.59
C ARG A 111 -6.34 4.78 -48.52
N ARG A 112 -5.88 3.88 -49.38
CA ARG A 112 -6.35 2.48 -49.41
C ARG A 112 -5.73 1.61 -48.31
N LEU A 113 -4.53 1.95 -47.87
CA LEU A 113 -3.84 1.26 -46.78
C LEU A 113 -4.12 1.89 -45.41
N SER A 114 -4.62 3.13 -45.36
CA SER A 114 -4.83 3.87 -44.11
C SER A 114 -5.66 3.10 -43.08
N VAL A 115 -6.74 2.44 -43.51
CA VAL A 115 -7.60 1.64 -42.60
C VAL A 115 -6.82 0.49 -41.96
N VAL A 116 -6.06 -0.25 -42.76
CA VAL A 116 -5.29 -1.40 -42.25
C VAL A 116 -4.16 -0.94 -41.34
N PHE A 117 -3.42 0.10 -41.74
CA PHE A 117 -2.39 0.71 -40.88
C PHE A 117 -2.97 1.26 -39.60
N PHE A 118 -4.12 1.93 -39.65
CA PHE A 118 -4.76 2.51 -38.48
C PHE A 118 -5.20 1.43 -37.49
N VAL A 119 -5.87 0.37 -37.97
CA VAL A 119 -6.27 -0.76 -37.10
C VAL A 119 -5.05 -1.49 -36.54
N ALA A 120 -4.03 -1.74 -37.37
CA ALA A 120 -2.78 -2.36 -36.94
C ALA A 120 -2.04 -1.51 -35.89
N PHE A 121 -2.03 -0.19 -36.05
CA PHE A 121 -1.43 0.75 -35.11
C PHE A 121 -2.22 0.86 -33.80
N ILE A 122 -3.55 0.92 -33.86
CA ILE A 122 -4.40 0.86 -32.66
C ILE A 122 -4.17 -0.46 -31.92
N PHE A 123 -4.10 -1.57 -32.64
CA PHE A 123 -3.83 -2.86 -32.02
C PHE A 123 -2.42 -2.92 -31.39
N PHE A 124 -1.41 -2.36 -32.06
CA PHE A 124 -0.06 -2.22 -31.51
C PHE A 124 -0.08 -1.47 -30.18
N ILE A 125 -0.69 -0.28 -30.19
CA ILE A 125 -0.84 0.56 -29.01
C ILE A 125 -1.60 -0.21 -27.92
N GLY A 126 -2.79 -0.72 -28.22
CA GLY A 126 -3.63 -1.44 -27.27
C GLY A 126 -2.94 -2.65 -26.65
N SER A 127 -2.23 -3.45 -27.45
CA SER A 127 -1.47 -4.62 -26.97
C SER A 127 -0.27 -4.23 -26.10
N THR A 128 0.44 -3.14 -26.45
CA THR A 128 1.56 -2.62 -25.66
C THR A 128 1.07 -2.08 -24.32
N PHE A 129 0.00 -1.28 -24.33
CA PHE A 129 -0.63 -0.81 -23.11
C PHE A 129 -1.13 -1.99 -22.26
N ALA A 130 -1.82 -2.97 -22.85
CA ALA A 130 -2.28 -4.15 -22.11
C ALA A 130 -1.12 -4.89 -21.40
N GLN A 131 0.05 -5.00 -22.02
CA GLN A 131 1.24 -5.59 -21.40
C GLN A 131 1.81 -4.72 -20.26
N LEU A 132 1.85 -3.39 -20.43
CA LEU A 132 2.27 -2.47 -19.37
C LEU A 132 1.32 -2.49 -18.17
N PHE A 133 0.02 -2.66 -18.41
CA PHE A 133 -1.01 -2.77 -17.38
C PHE A 133 -0.83 -4.00 -16.48
N ILE A 134 -0.06 -5.03 -16.88
CA ILE A 134 0.28 -6.17 -16.02
C ILE A 134 1.03 -5.70 -14.78
N SER A 135 1.83 -4.63 -14.88
CA SER A 135 2.52 -4.07 -13.72
C SER A 135 1.59 -3.54 -12.63
N LEU A 136 0.38 -3.15 -13.00
CA LEU A 136 -0.66 -2.74 -12.05
C LEU A 136 -1.10 -3.89 -11.17
N THR A 137 -0.93 -5.15 -11.59
CA THR A 137 -1.28 -6.30 -10.75
C THR A 137 -0.51 -6.28 -9.44
N TRP A 138 0.74 -5.82 -9.40
CA TRP A 138 1.49 -5.72 -8.15
C TRP A 138 1.57 -4.30 -7.59
N SER A 139 1.55 -3.24 -8.40
CA SER A 139 1.62 -1.86 -7.87
C SER A 139 0.34 -1.41 -7.16
N THR A 140 -0.82 -1.96 -7.54
CA THR A 140 -2.13 -1.66 -6.90
C THR A 140 -2.47 -2.61 -5.76
N ALA A 141 -1.59 -3.55 -5.43
CA ALA A 141 -1.87 -4.58 -4.43
C ALA A 141 -1.58 -4.13 -2.98
N GLY A 142 -1.22 -2.87 -2.79
CA GLY A 142 -0.93 -2.26 -1.49
C GLY A 142 0.43 -2.63 -0.91
N ALA A 143 0.97 -1.77 -0.05
CA ALA A 143 2.24 -1.97 0.64
C ALA A 143 2.10 -2.68 2.01
N GLN A 144 0.87 -3.03 2.39
CA GLN A 144 0.56 -3.71 3.64
C GLN A 144 0.41 -5.21 3.42
N PHE A 145 0.88 -6.00 4.37
CA PHE A 145 0.88 -7.45 4.34
C PHE A 145 0.18 -7.99 5.58
N LEU A 146 -0.57 -9.08 5.42
CA LEU A 146 -1.14 -9.80 6.53
C LEU A 146 -0.04 -10.52 7.31
N VAL A 147 -0.08 -10.47 8.64
CA VAL A 147 0.86 -11.17 9.51
C VAL A 147 0.46 -12.65 9.60
N LYS A 148 1.44 -13.55 9.46
CA LYS A 148 1.31 -14.95 9.82
C LYS A 148 1.57 -15.09 11.31
N THR A 149 0.54 -15.47 12.05
CA THR A 149 0.66 -15.72 13.48
C THR A 149 -0.09 -16.99 13.88
N ASP A 150 0.53 -17.77 14.75
CA ASP A 150 -0.01 -19.00 15.32
C ASP A 150 -0.58 -18.76 16.74
N SER A 151 -0.18 -17.67 17.40
CA SER A 151 -0.58 -17.31 18.76
C SER A 151 -0.54 -15.80 18.97
N CYS A 152 -1.50 -15.26 19.70
CA CYS A 152 -1.51 -13.87 20.13
C CYS A 152 -1.44 -13.76 21.65
N SER A 153 -0.92 -12.66 22.17
CA SER A 153 -0.80 -12.46 23.61
C SER A 153 -0.91 -11.00 24.02
N PHE A 154 -1.36 -10.79 25.25
CA PHE A 154 -1.30 -9.49 25.92
C PHE A 154 -0.26 -9.51 27.03
N TYR A 155 0.30 -8.33 27.30
CA TYR A 155 1.14 -8.12 28.45
C TYR A 155 0.29 -7.97 29.73
N PHE A 156 0.54 -8.86 30.69
CA PHE A 156 -0.03 -8.83 32.03
C PHE A 156 1.11 -9.00 33.06
N PRO A 157 1.43 -7.95 33.84
CA PRO A 157 2.55 -7.98 34.79
C PRO A 157 2.26 -8.81 36.04
N ASP A 158 0.97 -9.04 36.38
CA ASP A 158 0.57 -9.77 37.58
C ASP A 158 0.56 -11.29 37.35
N VAL A 159 1.75 -11.86 37.31
CA VAL A 159 1.94 -13.31 37.15
C VAL A 159 2.58 -13.87 38.44
N PRO A 160 1.91 -14.80 39.14
CA PRO A 160 2.45 -15.43 40.34
C PRO A 160 3.78 -16.15 40.08
N ASP A 161 4.63 -16.19 41.12
CA ASP A 161 5.86 -16.98 41.16
C ASP A 161 6.90 -16.68 40.06
N GLN A 162 6.92 -15.44 39.54
CA GLN A 162 7.91 -15.00 38.55
C GLN A 162 9.14 -14.31 39.13
N ARG A 163 10.21 -14.25 38.32
CA ARG A 163 11.53 -13.70 38.71
C ARG A 163 11.50 -12.21 39.05
N LEU A 164 10.68 -11.44 38.35
CA LEU A 164 10.53 -10.00 38.58
C LEU A 164 9.22 -9.78 39.31
N ARG A 165 9.22 -8.78 40.20
CA ARG A 165 7.95 -8.28 40.73
C ARG A 165 7.17 -7.57 39.62
N PRO A 166 5.82 -7.49 39.70
CA PRO A 166 5.00 -6.84 38.67
C PRO A 166 5.47 -5.42 38.32
N ASP A 167 5.83 -4.60 39.32
CA ASP A 167 6.36 -3.24 39.15
C ASP A 167 7.65 -3.21 38.32
N GLN A 168 8.53 -4.17 38.56
CA GLN A 168 9.82 -4.27 37.87
C GLN A 168 9.66 -4.74 36.43
N ALA A 169 8.77 -5.72 36.20
CA ALA A 169 8.48 -6.21 34.86
C ALA A 169 7.87 -5.09 34.00
N GLU A 170 6.92 -4.34 34.57
CA GLU A 170 6.24 -3.24 33.89
C GLU A 170 7.21 -2.10 33.56
N TYR A 171 8.09 -1.75 34.51
CA TYR A 171 9.15 -0.77 34.27
C TYR A 171 10.05 -1.15 33.09
N ILE A 172 10.50 -2.40 33.01
CA ILE A 172 11.37 -2.86 31.91
C ILE A 172 10.60 -2.85 30.59
N TYR A 173 9.36 -3.33 30.60
CA TYR A 173 8.50 -3.39 29.42
C TYR A 173 8.22 -1.99 28.84
N LEU A 174 7.71 -1.07 29.65
CA LEU A 174 7.35 0.29 29.21
C LEU A 174 8.58 1.09 28.79
N LYS A 175 9.68 1.00 29.53
CA LYS A 175 10.92 1.75 29.23
C LYS A 175 11.47 1.40 27.85
N SER A 176 11.54 0.12 27.50
CA SER A 176 12.06 -0.27 26.19
C SER A 176 11.10 0.08 25.05
N ARG A 177 9.79 0.02 25.31
CA ARG A 177 8.76 0.46 24.35
C ARG A 177 8.81 1.98 24.11
N LEU A 178 9.04 2.76 25.14
CA LEU A 178 9.19 4.22 25.05
C LEU A 178 10.51 4.63 24.40
N GLU A 179 11.57 3.85 24.57
CA GLU A 179 12.82 4.04 23.80
C GLU A 179 12.54 4.01 22.30
N ALA A 180 11.83 2.98 21.83
CA ALA A 180 11.43 2.87 20.43
C ALA A 180 10.47 4.00 20.01
N ALA A 181 9.54 4.39 20.88
CA ALA A 181 8.63 5.51 20.65
C ALA A 181 9.37 6.84 20.46
N MET A 182 10.37 7.13 21.29
CA MET A 182 11.20 8.33 21.18
C MET A 182 12.00 8.37 19.88
N MET A 183 12.55 7.23 19.46
CA MET A 183 13.27 7.14 18.18
C MET A 183 12.33 7.37 17.00
N TYR A 184 11.18 6.69 17.00
CA TYR A 184 10.20 6.79 15.93
C TYR A 184 9.59 8.19 15.82
N GLU A 185 9.24 8.81 16.95
CA GLU A 185 8.75 10.19 17.00
C GLU A 185 9.75 11.16 16.35
N ARG A 186 11.04 11.07 16.71
CA ARG A 186 12.09 11.95 16.16
C ARG A 186 12.26 11.81 14.65
N VAL A 187 12.07 10.60 14.11
CA VAL A 187 12.29 10.32 12.67
C VAL A 187 11.03 10.59 11.85
N CYS A 188 9.84 10.33 12.39
CA CYS A 188 8.60 10.26 11.62
C CYS A 188 7.58 11.34 11.96
N TYR A 189 7.56 11.84 13.21
CA TYR A 189 6.63 12.88 13.67
C TYR A 189 7.26 14.29 13.71
N SER A 190 8.56 14.40 13.45
CA SER A 190 9.28 15.68 13.43
C SER A 190 8.93 16.55 12.22
N GLU A 191 9.09 17.86 12.38
CA GLU A 191 8.90 18.81 11.27
C GLU A 191 9.91 18.54 10.14
N GLY A 192 9.42 18.36 8.92
CA GLY A 192 10.26 18.04 7.76
C GLY A 192 10.62 16.56 7.61
N ALA A 193 10.03 15.66 8.40
CA ALA A 193 10.23 14.22 8.28
C ALA A 193 9.88 13.68 6.88
N VAL A 194 10.71 12.78 6.35
CA VAL A 194 10.45 12.06 5.10
C VAL A 194 9.63 10.82 5.41
N ILE A 195 8.31 10.96 5.38
CA ILE A 195 7.33 9.93 5.79
C ILE A 195 7.47 8.61 4.99
N ASN A 196 7.99 8.68 3.77
CA ASN A 196 8.20 7.50 2.91
C ASN A 196 9.54 6.78 3.17
N SER A 197 10.25 7.12 4.24
CA SER A 197 11.47 6.40 4.63
C SER A 197 11.16 4.96 5.07
N PRO A 198 12.13 4.03 4.94
CA PRO A 198 12.01 2.68 5.50
C PRO A 198 11.74 2.69 7.02
N ASP A 199 12.37 3.61 7.75
CA ASP A 199 12.25 3.74 9.21
C ASP A 199 10.79 4.00 9.65
N CYS A 200 10.07 4.82 8.88
CA CYS A 200 8.66 5.14 9.13
C CYS A 200 7.69 4.07 8.58
N SER A 201 8.19 3.07 7.85
CA SER A 201 7.39 2.03 7.22
C SER A 201 7.29 0.75 8.05
N THR A 202 7.61 0.79 9.35
CA THR A 202 7.51 -0.37 10.26
C THR A 202 6.10 -0.56 10.83
N LEU A 203 5.33 0.52 10.98
CA LEU A 203 3.94 0.51 11.45
C LEU A 203 2.92 0.48 10.30
N PRO A 204 1.64 0.13 10.55
CA PRO A 204 0.62 0.07 9.50
C PRO A 204 0.44 1.38 8.73
N VAL A 205 0.51 2.50 9.44
CA VAL A 205 0.63 3.86 8.88
C VAL A 205 1.81 4.58 9.53
N PRO A 206 2.56 5.41 8.79
CA PRO A 206 3.73 6.11 9.32
C PRO A 206 3.43 7.13 10.41
N VAL A 207 2.32 7.85 10.28
CA VAL A 207 1.93 8.95 11.17
C VAL A 207 0.42 8.90 11.31
N ILE A 208 -0.06 8.99 12.54
CA ILE A 208 -1.45 9.30 12.84
C ILE A 208 -1.54 10.83 12.94
N GLU A 209 -2.51 11.41 12.23
CA GLU A 209 -2.69 12.85 12.23
C GLU A 209 -3.08 13.35 13.63
N ILE A 210 -2.37 14.38 14.10
CA ILE A 210 -2.62 15.07 15.36
C ILE A 210 -3.17 16.45 15.03
N GLU A 211 -4.48 16.61 15.17
CA GLU A 211 -5.16 17.88 15.04
C GLU A 211 -4.87 18.73 16.28
N GLN A 212 -4.03 19.76 16.10
CA GLN A 212 -3.65 20.68 17.17
C GLN A 212 -4.34 22.02 16.96
N GLN A 213 -5.05 22.50 17.99
CA GLN A 213 -5.80 23.76 17.96
C GLN A 213 -5.62 24.50 19.28
N ASP A 214 -5.79 25.83 19.24
CA ASP A 214 -5.90 26.62 20.47
C ASP A 214 -7.16 26.23 21.24
N ASP A 215 -7.08 26.25 22.57
CA ASP A 215 -8.20 25.92 23.46
C ASP A 215 -8.33 26.94 24.61
N VAL A 216 -9.41 26.83 25.37
CA VAL A 216 -9.60 27.52 26.64
C VAL A 216 -8.93 26.75 27.79
N CYS A 217 -8.79 27.38 28.96
CA CYS A 217 -8.22 26.71 30.12
C CYS A 217 -9.08 25.48 30.47
N PRO A 218 -8.51 24.25 30.48
CA PRO A 218 -9.30 23.02 30.60
C PRO A 218 -9.63 22.65 32.06
N PHE A 219 -9.13 23.42 33.03
CA PHE A 219 -9.27 23.13 34.45
C PHE A 219 -10.53 23.78 35.03
N ALA A 220 -10.96 23.27 36.19
CA ALA A 220 -12.14 23.78 36.90
C ALA A 220 -11.99 25.26 37.29
N ASP A 221 -10.78 25.65 37.73
CA ASP A 221 -10.43 27.05 37.95
C ASP A 221 -9.69 27.62 36.72
N GLN A 222 -10.33 28.57 36.05
CA GLN A 222 -9.76 29.24 34.87
C GLN A 222 -8.54 30.10 35.19
N THR A 223 -8.37 30.53 36.44
CA THR A 223 -7.24 31.36 36.88
C THR A 223 -5.95 30.56 37.09
N LEU A 224 -6.07 29.23 37.11
CA LEU A 224 -4.95 28.31 37.27
C LEU A 224 -4.00 28.32 36.06
N CYS A 225 -4.53 28.55 34.85
CA CYS A 225 -3.70 28.62 33.64
C CYS A 225 -2.90 29.91 33.56
N ILE A 226 -1.64 29.82 33.13
CA ILE A 226 -0.83 30.99 32.78
C ILE A 226 -1.35 31.57 31.47
N SER A 227 -1.76 32.85 31.47
CA SER A 227 -2.30 33.56 30.31
C SER A 227 -1.27 34.43 29.57
N THR A 228 -0.11 34.70 30.17
CA THR A 228 0.95 35.53 29.56
C THR A 228 1.80 34.67 28.65
N ASP A 229 1.95 35.09 27.38
CA ASP A 229 2.74 34.37 26.35
C ASP A 229 2.37 32.87 26.23
N SER A 230 1.15 32.52 26.62
CA SER A 230 0.71 31.14 26.76
C SER A 230 -0.77 31.04 26.41
N VAL A 231 -1.10 30.12 25.51
CA VAL A 231 -2.46 29.79 25.13
C VAL A 231 -2.64 28.28 25.33
N PRO A 232 -3.67 27.79 26.05
CA PRO A 232 -3.94 26.36 26.17
C PRO A 232 -4.05 25.67 24.81
N VAL A 233 -3.70 24.39 24.75
CA VAL A 233 -3.69 23.61 23.50
C VAL A 233 -4.58 22.39 23.62
N ARG A 234 -5.35 22.12 22.56
CA ARG A 234 -6.09 20.88 22.38
C ARG A 234 -5.46 20.07 21.26
N MET A 235 -5.17 18.80 21.56
CA MET A 235 -4.72 17.82 20.58
C MET A 235 -5.73 16.69 20.48
N VAL A 236 -6.14 16.37 19.26
CA VAL A 236 -7.06 15.28 18.98
C VAL A 236 -6.42 14.34 17.96
N ALA A 237 -6.49 13.04 18.24
CA ALA A 237 -6.18 12.01 17.27
C ALA A 237 -7.35 11.04 17.12
N THR A 238 -7.78 10.83 15.88
CA THR A 238 -8.85 9.88 15.54
C THR A 238 -8.25 8.66 14.87
N VAL A 239 -8.41 7.49 15.50
CA VAL A 239 -7.75 6.25 15.13
C VAL A 239 -8.78 5.20 14.77
N ASN A 240 -8.87 4.87 13.49
CA ASN A 240 -9.65 3.71 13.03
C ASN A 240 -8.83 2.41 13.14
N SER A 241 -9.41 1.37 13.73
CA SER A 241 -8.72 0.09 13.97
C SER A 241 -8.24 -0.59 12.69
N ASN A 242 -9.01 -0.49 11.60
CA ASN A 242 -8.63 -1.05 10.31
C ASN A 242 -7.52 -0.21 9.67
N THR A 243 -7.77 1.08 9.39
CA THR A 243 -6.85 1.88 8.55
C THR A 243 -5.57 2.32 9.26
N HIS A 244 -5.61 2.61 10.57
CA HIS A 244 -4.45 3.13 11.31
C HIS A 244 -3.72 2.07 12.15
N LEU A 245 -4.47 1.15 12.77
CA LEU A 245 -3.88 0.06 13.60
C LEU A 245 -3.62 -1.21 12.81
N GLY A 246 -4.05 -1.29 11.54
CA GLY A 246 -3.81 -2.44 10.68
C GLY A 246 -4.66 -3.67 11.00
N ILE A 247 -5.68 -3.56 11.85
CA ILE A 247 -6.58 -4.68 12.20
C ILE A 247 -7.55 -4.90 11.03
N ASN A 248 -7.22 -5.83 10.14
CA ASN A 248 -7.91 -6.13 8.90
C ASN A 248 -9.35 -6.61 9.15
N ALA A 249 -10.27 -5.66 9.12
CA ALA A 249 -11.68 -5.87 9.35
C ALA A 249 -12.49 -5.11 8.30
N LYS A 250 -13.69 -5.61 7.99
CA LYS A 250 -14.62 -4.85 7.16
C LYS A 250 -14.96 -3.51 7.83
N PRO A 251 -15.43 -2.50 7.08
CA PRO A 251 -15.87 -1.23 7.68
C PRO A 251 -16.89 -1.41 8.81
N GLU A 252 -17.87 -2.31 8.64
CA GLU A 252 -18.90 -2.67 9.62
C GLU A 252 -18.38 -3.35 10.89
N ASP A 253 -17.19 -3.96 10.81
CA ASP A 253 -16.52 -4.68 11.90
C ASP A 253 -15.42 -3.82 12.56
N SER A 254 -15.16 -2.63 12.03
CA SER A 254 -14.13 -1.72 12.56
C SER A 254 -14.67 -0.90 13.74
N ILE A 255 -13.75 -0.33 14.52
CA ILE A 255 -14.05 0.63 15.59
C ILE A 255 -13.24 1.89 15.37
N VAL A 256 -13.69 2.99 15.97
CA VAL A 256 -12.95 4.25 16.00
C VAL A 256 -12.63 4.59 17.44
N TYR A 257 -11.36 4.87 17.70
CA TYR A 257 -10.87 5.37 18.97
C TYR A 257 -10.48 6.83 18.81
N ARG A 258 -10.86 7.69 19.76
CA ARG A 258 -10.46 9.09 19.80
C ARG A 258 -9.72 9.38 21.11
N ARG A 259 -8.52 9.94 20.99
CA ARG A 259 -7.75 10.46 22.12
C ARG A 259 -7.74 11.98 22.05
N THR A 260 -8.09 12.62 23.15
CA THR A 260 -8.03 14.08 23.29
C THR A 260 -7.15 14.42 24.48
N ALA A 261 -6.21 15.34 24.30
CA ALA A 261 -5.46 15.94 25.39
C ALA A 261 -5.60 17.46 25.34
N ARG A 262 -6.00 18.05 26.47
CA ARG A 262 -6.06 19.51 26.66
C ARG A 262 -5.03 19.91 27.69
N CYS A 263 -4.06 20.74 27.32
CA CYS A 263 -2.92 21.04 28.16
C CYS A 263 -2.66 22.53 28.29
N SER A 264 -2.18 22.96 29.46
CA SER A 264 -1.76 24.33 29.69
C SER A 264 -0.72 24.41 30.82
N PRO A 265 0.30 25.28 30.69
CA PRO A 265 1.13 25.70 31.81
C PRO A 265 0.24 26.29 32.91
N ILE A 266 0.45 25.87 34.15
CA ILE A 266 -0.31 26.36 35.29
C ILE A 266 0.56 27.15 36.26
N GLN A 267 -0.09 27.99 37.06
CA GLN A 267 0.56 28.72 38.15
C GLN A 267 1.30 27.74 39.05
N ASN A 268 2.43 28.18 39.60
CA ASN A 268 3.29 27.38 40.48
C ASN A 268 3.34 27.95 41.91
N ASP A 269 2.31 28.70 42.31
CA ASP A 269 2.18 29.45 43.57
C ASP A 269 1.61 28.62 44.73
N HIS A 270 1.06 27.44 44.45
CA HIS A 270 0.62 26.48 45.45
C HIS A 270 1.81 25.71 46.07
N THR A 271 2.74 26.45 46.69
CA THR A 271 3.97 25.91 47.28
C THR A 271 4.11 26.23 48.77
N ILE A 272 4.66 25.28 49.52
CA ILE A 272 5.08 25.46 50.90
C ILE A 272 6.60 25.31 50.98
N ASP A 273 7.28 26.36 51.45
CA ASP A 273 8.71 26.31 51.74
C ASP A 273 8.98 25.39 52.93
N THR A 274 9.98 24.52 52.79
CA THR A 274 10.46 23.64 53.86
C THR A 274 11.96 23.85 54.06
N PRO A 275 12.54 23.44 55.21
CA PRO A 275 13.98 23.59 55.44
C PRO A 275 14.87 22.88 54.41
N ASP A 276 14.34 21.86 53.75
CA ASP A 276 15.07 20.98 52.84
C ASP A 276 14.63 21.14 51.36
N GLY A 277 13.74 22.10 51.05
CA GLY A 277 13.23 22.31 49.69
C GLY A 277 11.80 22.89 49.61
N LEU A 278 11.10 22.59 48.51
CA LEU A 278 9.75 23.10 48.22
C LEU A 278 8.72 21.97 48.08
N ASN A 279 7.58 22.11 48.75
CA ASN A 279 6.45 21.20 48.60
C ASN A 279 5.36 21.83 47.72
N PHE A 280 4.99 21.17 46.63
CA PHE A 280 3.92 21.60 45.72
C PHE A 280 2.60 20.93 46.10
N MET A 281 1.53 21.70 46.27
CA MET A 281 0.27 21.30 46.92
C MET A 281 -0.91 21.31 45.94
N TYR A 282 -0.86 20.46 44.91
CA TYR A 282 -1.93 20.30 43.91
C TYR A 282 -2.91 19.16 44.25
N GLY A 283 -2.81 18.60 45.46
CA GLY A 283 -3.65 17.51 45.95
C GLY A 283 -2.83 16.35 46.53
N PRO A 284 -3.35 15.64 47.54
CA PRO A 284 -2.65 14.56 48.22
C PRO A 284 -2.65 13.26 47.42
N PHE A 285 -1.82 12.30 47.80
CA PHE A 285 -1.97 10.91 47.39
C PHE A 285 -2.94 10.16 48.31
N THR A 286 -3.80 9.32 47.73
CA THR A 286 -4.66 8.41 48.50
C THR A 286 -3.82 7.42 49.30
N GLY A 287 -4.11 7.23 50.59
CA GLY A 287 -3.41 6.25 51.43
C GLY A 287 -2.12 6.74 52.11
N THR A 288 -1.68 7.98 51.87
CA THR A 288 -0.64 8.65 52.68
C THR A 288 -1.26 9.75 53.55
N PRO A 289 -1.58 9.49 54.83
CA PRO A 289 -2.18 10.47 55.72
C PRO A 289 -1.24 11.64 56.05
N ASP A 290 0.08 11.43 55.92
CA ASP A 290 1.09 12.29 56.52
C ASP A 290 1.66 13.36 55.56
N THR A 291 1.38 13.26 54.25
CA THR A 291 1.91 14.18 53.23
C THR A 291 0.82 14.69 52.29
N GLU A 292 0.48 15.97 52.41
CA GLU A 292 -0.44 16.65 51.49
C GLU A 292 0.26 17.15 50.20
N ALA A 293 1.58 16.98 50.09
CA ALA A 293 2.36 17.40 48.94
C ALA A 293 2.17 16.46 47.74
N THR A 294 1.90 17.04 46.57
CA THR A 294 1.87 16.34 45.27
C THR A 294 3.27 16.06 44.75
N PHE A 295 4.20 16.99 44.99
CA PHE A 295 5.60 16.86 44.56
C PHE A 295 6.51 17.58 45.56
N VAL A 296 7.66 16.97 45.82
CA VAL A 296 8.68 17.50 46.73
C VAL A 296 9.94 17.79 45.91
N TYR A 297 10.34 19.05 45.89
CA TYR A 297 11.57 19.50 45.24
C TYR A 297 12.66 19.68 46.31
N PRO A 298 13.66 18.78 46.39
CA PRO A 298 14.75 18.92 47.34
C PRO A 298 15.74 20.00 46.90
N ASP A 299 16.20 20.84 47.83
CA ASP A 299 17.16 21.92 47.54
C ASP A 299 18.50 21.41 46.99
N SER A 300 18.84 20.13 47.23
CA SER A 300 20.03 19.50 46.65
C SER A 300 20.01 19.42 45.12
N LEU A 301 18.84 19.44 44.48
CA LEU A 301 18.71 19.44 43.02
C LEU A 301 18.93 20.83 42.42
N ARG A 302 18.95 21.88 43.24
CA ARG A 302 19.08 23.26 42.77
C ARG A 302 20.42 23.53 42.08
N SER A 303 21.46 22.77 42.39
CA SER A 303 22.77 22.85 41.73
C SER A 303 22.88 22.01 40.46
N ALA A 304 21.82 21.33 40.03
CA ALA A 304 21.82 20.58 38.78
C ALA A 304 21.75 21.54 37.59
N ASP A 305 22.56 21.26 36.56
CA ASP A 305 22.73 22.12 35.39
C ASP A 305 21.94 21.61 34.17
N ASN A 306 20.86 20.85 34.41
CA ASN A 306 20.00 20.24 33.40
C ASN A 306 18.52 20.30 33.79
N TYR A 307 17.65 20.19 32.78
CA TYR A 307 16.22 20.01 33.02
C TYR A 307 15.92 18.60 33.49
N GLU A 308 15.04 18.49 34.48
CA GLU A 308 14.46 17.23 34.92
C GLU A 308 12.93 17.34 34.89
N ILE A 309 12.24 16.23 34.72
CA ILE A 309 10.78 16.19 34.73
C ILE A 309 10.29 15.04 35.59
N SER A 310 9.32 15.34 36.45
CA SER A 310 8.54 14.35 37.18
C SER A 310 7.08 14.53 36.82
N SER A 311 6.31 13.45 36.78
CA SER A 311 4.88 13.53 36.52
C SER A 311 4.08 12.59 37.40
N THR A 312 2.83 12.95 37.66
CA THR A 312 1.86 12.05 38.27
C THR A 312 0.51 12.16 37.57
N GLY A 313 -0.18 11.04 37.50
CA GLY A 313 -1.46 10.88 36.82
C GLY A 313 -2.59 10.61 37.80
N TYR A 314 -3.76 11.14 37.48
CA TYR A 314 -5.03 10.89 38.13
C TYR A 314 -5.97 10.16 37.16
N ASP A 315 -6.70 9.21 37.71
CA ASP A 315 -7.76 8.46 37.05
C ASP A 315 -8.93 8.28 38.02
N SER A 316 -10.11 8.73 37.60
CA SER A 316 -11.32 8.63 38.42
C SER A 316 -11.69 7.20 38.84
N ALA A 317 -11.30 6.18 38.08
CA ALA A 317 -11.65 4.80 38.38
C ALA A 317 -10.67 4.11 39.34
N SER A 318 -9.38 4.43 39.27
CA SER A 318 -8.38 3.93 40.23
C SER A 318 -8.66 4.43 41.66
N LEU A 319 -9.20 5.64 41.82
CA LEU A 319 -9.67 6.16 43.11
C LEU A 319 -10.79 5.28 43.71
N LEU A 320 -11.72 4.78 42.89
CA LEU A 320 -12.82 3.92 43.34
C LEU A 320 -12.33 2.53 43.77
N ASN A 321 -11.21 2.08 43.20
CA ASN A 321 -10.58 0.79 43.52
C ASN A 321 -9.67 0.85 44.76
N GLY A 322 -9.42 2.05 45.32
CA GLY A 322 -8.58 2.24 46.49
C GLY A 322 -7.07 2.18 46.20
N ASP A 323 -6.68 2.41 44.94
CA ASP A 323 -5.26 2.46 44.54
C ASP A 323 -4.55 3.66 45.16
N PHE A 324 -3.22 3.55 45.32
CA PHE A 324 -2.35 4.67 45.72
C PHE A 324 -2.16 5.61 44.52
N GLN A 325 -2.88 6.72 44.50
CA GLN A 325 -2.89 7.65 43.37
C GLN A 325 -3.01 9.09 43.84
N TRP A 326 -2.47 10.02 43.04
CA TRP A 326 -2.66 11.45 43.24
C TRP A 326 -4.14 11.80 43.09
N SER A 327 -4.73 12.42 44.12
CA SER A 327 -6.06 12.98 44.11
C SER A 327 -5.96 14.49 43.86
N PRO A 328 -6.25 14.99 42.65
CA PRO A 328 -6.17 16.41 42.33
C PRO A 328 -7.14 17.20 43.20
N ASN A 329 -6.72 18.42 43.55
CA ASN A 329 -7.61 19.37 44.23
C ASN A 329 -8.74 19.83 43.29
N SER A 330 -9.71 20.55 43.86
CA SER A 330 -10.89 21.04 43.11
C SER A 330 -10.58 22.11 42.06
N THR A 331 -9.36 22.65 42.00
CA THR A 331 -8.98 23.68 41.02
C THR A 331 -8.55 23.06 39.69
N ILE A 332 -7.92 21.88 39.70
CA ILE A 332 -7.54 21.14 38.50
C ILE A 332 -8.77 20.41 37.94
N ILE A 333 -9.41 19.56 38.74
CA ILE A 333 -10.62 18.82 38.37
C ILE A 333 -11.74 19.19 39.33
N GLY A 334 -12.91 19.55 38.80
CA GLY A 334 -14.07 19.86 39.64
C GLY A 334 -14.56 18.63 40.43
N PRO A 335 -15.29 18.83 41.54
CA PRO A 335 -15.87 17.72 42.31
C PRO A 335 -16.77 16.83 41.43
N PRO A 336 -16.78 15.50 41.66
CA PRO A 336 -17.21 14.54 40.67
C PRO A 336 -18.73 14.57 40.46
N VAL A 337 -19.15 14.81 39.22
CA VAL A 337 -20.53 14.55 38.75
C VAL A 337 -20.46 13.78 37.43
N GLY A 338 -20.01 12.52 37.49
CA GLY A 338 -19.96 11.60 36.35
C GLY A 338 -18.54 11.23 35.94
N ALA A 339 -18.27 9.92 35.95
CA ALA A 339 -16.98 9.27 35.65
C ALA A 339 -16.43 9.60 34.25
N ASN A 340 -15.13 9.31 34.05
CA ASN A 340 -14.34 9.39 32.81
C ASN A 340 -13.42 10.63 32.68
N HIS A 341 -12.79 11.08 33.77
CA HIS A 341 -11.80 12.15 33.71
C HIS A 341 -10.44 11.62 34.13
N SER A 342 -9.43 11.85 33.29
CA SER A 342 -8.02 11.60 33.59
C SER A 342 -7.26 12.92 33.53
N ALA A 343 -6.33 13.13 34.44
CA ALA A 343 -5.44 14.28 34.39
C ALA A 343 -4.01 13.88 34.67
N THR A 344 -3.08 14.62 34.12
CA THR A 344 -1.66 14.48 34.42
C THR A 344 -1.12 15.85 34.82
N ILE A 345 -0.25 15.87 35.83
CA ILE A 345 0.52 17.04 36.21
C ILE A 345 2.00 16.74 36.04
N PHE A 346 2.74 17.69 35.49
CA PHE A 346 4.16 17.62 35.21
C PHE A 346 4.86 18.73 35.99
N PHE A 347 5.92 18.35 36.69
CA PHE A 347 6.84 19.23 37.39
C PHE A 347 8.14 19.27 36.59
N ILE A 348 8.29 20.32 35.77
CA ILE A 348 9.50 20.58 34.99
C ILE A 348 10.47 21.36 35.88
N GLN A 349 11.52 20.69 36.32
CA GLN A 349 12.55 21.26 37.18
C GLN A 349 13.55 21.98 36.28
N THR A 350 13.61 23.30 36.40
CA THR A 350 14.56 24.14 35.67
C THR A 350 15.92 24.20 36.33
N ASN A 351 15.99 23.81 37.62
CA ASN A 351 17.21 23.76 38.42
C ASN A 351 18.05 25.04 38.26
N ASN A 352 19.35 24.93 37.95
CA ASN A 352 20.25 26.05 37.76
C ASN A 352 20.38 26.51 36.29
N VAL A 353 19.48 26.05 35.41
CA VAL A 353 19.57 26.42 34.00
C VAL A 353 19.25 27.92 33.83
N THR A 354 20.01 28.64 33.02
CA THR A 354 19.79 30.06 32.70
C THR A 354 19.66 30.24 31.19
N ASN A 355 18.87 31.20 30.73
CA ASN A 355 18.80 31.51 29.30
C ASN A 355 19.86 32.54 28.92
N VAL A 356 20.71 32.22 27.93
CA VAL A 356 21.65 33.19 27.35
C VAL A 356 20.91 34.34 26.68
N MET A 357 19.76 34.02 26.06
CA MET A 357 18.85 34.98 25.44
C MET A 357 17.47 34.88 26.10
N PRO A 358 16.78 36.00 26.37
CA PRO A 358 15.46 35.98 27.00
C PRO A 358 14.46 35.10 26.21
N THR A 359 13.92 34.08 26.87
CA THR A 359 12.92 33.17 26.33
C THR A 359 11.54 33.54 26.89
N ARG A 360 10.53 33.65 26.02
CA ARG A 360 9.15 34.01 26.42
C ARG A 360 8.26 32.81 26.69
N ASP A 361 8.76 31.59 26.45
CA ASP A 361 8.02 30.38 26.80
C ASP A 361 7.74 30.35 28.32
N PRO A 362 6.51 30.09 28.76
CA PRO A 362 6.13 30.11 30.17
C PRO A 362 6.81 29.02 31.03
N ILE A 363 7.30 27.94 30.42
CA ILE A 363 7.99 26.83 31.09
C ILE A 363 9.51 27.02 31.00
N PHE A 364 10.04 27.34 29.82
CA PHE A 364 11.49 27.41 29.58
C PHE A 364 12.07 28.83 29.59
N GLY A 365 11.23 29.85 29.80
CA GLY A 365 11.63 31.20 30.16
C GLY A 365 12.03 31.27 31.63
N ILE A 366 13.33 31.30 31.89
CA ILE A 366 13.89 31.25 33.23
C ILE A 366 14.30 32.66 33.66
N ASP A 367 13.66 33.13 34.73
CA ASP A 367 14.12 34.27 35.51
C ASP A 367 15.02 33.74 36.64
N PRO A 368 16.26 34.24 36.82
CA PRO A 368 17.14 33.85 37.93
C PRO A 368 16.51 34.00 39.33
N ALA A 369 15.47 34.83 39.48
CA ALA A 369 14.73 34.99 40.73
C ALA A 369 13.44 34.14 40.81
N GLY A 370 13.11 33.37 39.77
CA GLY A 370 11.91 32.56 39.68
C GLY A 370 11.98 31.23 40.43
N SER A 371 10.84 30.57 40.60
CA SER A 371 10.76 29.21 41.17
C SER A 371 11.54 28.21 40.31
N PRO A 372 12.33 27.29 40.91
CA PRO A 372 13.15 26.30 40.21
C PRO A 372 12.32 25.16 39.57
N VAL A 373 11.00 25.21 39.70
CA VAL A 373 10.07 24.24 39.11
C VAL A 373 8.91 24.98 38.45
N LYS A 374 8.61 24.57 37.23
CA LYS A 374 7.47 25.01 36.44
C LYS A 374 6.47 23.86 36.33
N VAL A 375 5.19 24.21 36.30
CA VAL A 375 4.11 23.23 36.36
C VAL A 375 3.30 23.29 35.08
N LEU A 376 3.06 22.12 34.50
CA LEU A 376 2.22 21.93 33.32
C LEU A 376 1.19 20.86 33.69
N SER A 377 -0.05 21.01 33.26
CA SER A 377 -1.05 19.96 33.43
C SER A 377 -1.83 19.72 32.15
N CYS A 378 -2.34 18.49 32.03
CA CYS A 378 -3.14 18.01 30.93
C CYS A 378 -4.37 17.28 31.45
N VAL A 379 -5.52 17.46 30.79
CA VAL A 379 -6.71 16.62 30.94
C VAL A 379 -6.80 15.74 29.71
N GLU A 380 -6.94 14.43 29.92
CA GLU A 380 -7.06 13.43 28.85
C GLU A 380 -8.47 12.83 28.83
N GLU A 381 -9.02 12.69 27.63
CA GLU A 381 -10.29 12.04 27.36
C GLU A 381 -10.07 10.94 26.32
N HIS A 382 -10.50 9.72 26.65
CA HIS A 382 -10.46 8.57 25.76
C HIS A 382 -11.88 8.20 25.36
N GLU A 383 -12.11 7.93 24.07
CA GLU A 383 -13.43 7.55 23.57
C GLU A 383 -13.35 6.40 22.58
N LEU A 384 -14.28 5.46 22.71
CA LEU A 384 -14.47 4.35 21.78
C LEU A 384 -15.84 4.47 21.11
N CYS A 385 -15.83 4.33 19.78
CA CYS A 385 -16.98 4.56 18.93
C CYS A 385 -17.27 3.36 18.03
N ASN A 386 -18.56 3.02 17.91
CA ASN A 386 -19.11 2.14 16.89
C ASN A 386 -19.42 2.95 15.61
N PRO A 387 -18.64 2.80 14.52
CA PRO A 387 -18.87 3.53 13.28
C PRO A 387 -20.15 3.12 12.54
N SER A 388 -20.72 1.95 12.88
CA SER A 388 -21.94 1.41 12.25
C SER A 388 -23.23 2.05 12.78
N LEU A 389 -23.15 2.86 13.85
CA LEU A 389 -24.29 3.53 14.48
C LEU A 389 -24.25 5.03 14.28
N SER A 390 -25.43 5.65 14.18
CA SER A 390 -25.60 7.10 14.14
C SER A 390 -25.49 7.72 15.54
N SER A 391 -24.97 8.96 15.63
CA SER A 391 -24.93 9.77 16.87
C SER A 391 -26.34 9.93 17.48
N PRO A 392 -26.53 9.93 18.83
CA PRO A 392 -25.55 10.14 19.90
C PRO A 392 -25.10 8.89 20.69
N ASN A 393 -25.59 7.69 20.36
CA ASN A 393 -25.28 6.46 21.12
C ASN A 393 -24.09 5.65 20.57
N ASN A 394 -23.33 6.22 19.63
CA ASN A 394 -22.27 5.51 18.95
C ASN A 394 -20.94 5.54 19.71
N CYS A 395 -20.71 6.49 20.62
CA CYS A 395 -19.45 6.63 21.35
C CYS A 395 -19.64 6.56 22.87
N ARG A 396 -18.60 6.06 23.57
CA ARG A 396 -18.49 6.10 25.02
C ARG A 396 -17.11 6.60 25.41
N SER A 397 -17.07 7.60 26.28
CA SER A 397 -15.85 8.04 26.93
C SER A 397 -15.48 7.06 28.04
N PHE A 398 -14.20 7.00 28.37
CA PHE A 398 -13.65 6.22 29.48
C PHE A 398 -12.35 6.84 29.96
N ALA A 399 -11.97 6.51 31.19
CA ALA A 399 -10.64 6.70 31.73
C ALA A 399 -9.85 5.38 31.68
N PRO A 400 -8.51 5.40 31.55
CA PRO A 400 -7.69 4.20 31.47
C PRO A 400 -7.94 3.15 32.56
N ALA A 401 -8.36 3.49 33.78
CA ALA A 401 -8.62 2.54 34.87
C ALA A 401 -10.09 2.13 35.00
N ASP A 402 -10.99 2.60 34.13
CA ASP A 402 -12.39 2.20 34.13
C ASP A 402 -12.55 0.68 33.90
N ASP A 403 -13.68 0.12 34.34
CA ASP A 403 -14.09 -1.23 33.94
C ASP A 403 -14.35 -1.25 32.41
N ILE A 404 -13.31 -1.63 31.68
CA ILE A 404 -13.32 -1.76 30.22
C ILE A 404 -14.47 -2.67 29.76
N PHE A 405 -14.77 -3.75 30.49
CA PHE A 405 -15.83 -4.68 30.10
C PHE A 405 -17.20 -4.02 30.25
N ALA A 406 -17.45 -3.29 31.34
CA ALA A 406 -18.68 -2.54 31.52
C ALA A 406 -18.86 -1.46 30.44
N MET A 407 -17.80 -0.72 30.12
CA MET A 407 -17.81 0.31 29.07
C MET A 407 -18.10 -0.30 27.68
N ILE A 408 -17.44 -1.40 27.33
CA ILE A 408 -17.63 -2.06 26.04
C ILE A 408 -19.02 -2.71 25.95
N ASN A 409 -19.53 -3.30 27.02
CA ASN A 409 -20.91 -3.81 27.07
C ASN A 409 -21.95 -2.70 26.88
N ALA A 410 -21.64 -1.46 27.26
CA ALA A 410 -22.49 -0.30 27.04
C ALA A 410 -22.43 0.24 25.60
N LEU A 411 -21.45 -0.20 24.80
CA LEU A 411 -21.38 0.01 23.36
C LEU A 411 -22.11 -1.15 22.68
N SER A 412 -23.11 -0.86 21.84
CA SER A 412 -23.81 -1.90 21.06
C SER A 412 -22.93 -2.41 19.92
N LEU A 413 -21.83 -3.10 20.24
CA LEU A 413 -20.85 -3.65 19.31
C LEU A 413 -21.27 -5.04 18.82
N ASN A 414 -20.90 -5.37 17.58
CA ASN A 414 -20.95 -6.76 17.12
C ASN A 414 -19.79 -7.57 17.73
N GLU A 415 -19.82 -8.90 17.59
CA GLU A 415 -18.82 -9.80 18.18
C GLU A 415 -17.37 -9.46 17.77
N ARG A 416 -17.15 -9.06 16.51
CA ARG A 416 -15.82 -8.71 15.98
C ARG A 416 -15.35 -7.35 16.46
N GLN A 417 -16.27 -6.39 16.52
CA GLN A 417 -16.03 -5.08 17.11
C GLN A 417 -15.70 -5.22 18.60
N ASN A 418 -16.38 -6.12 19.32
CA ASN A 418 -16.12 -6.38 20.73
C ASN A 418 -14.68 -6.87 20.97
N GLY A 419 -14.25 -7.91 20.24
CA GLY A 419 -12.86 -8.38 20.33
C GLY A 419 -11.82 -7.32 19.94
N THR A 420 -12.13 -6.48 18.95
CA THR A 420 -11.24 -5.39 18.52
C THR A 420 -11.19 -4.25 19.56
N ALA A 421 -12.34 -3.88 20.13
CA ALA A 421 -12.44 -2.86 21.15
C ALA A 421 -11.72 -3.25 22.42
N LEU A 422 -11.91 -4.49 22.89
CA LEU A 422 -11.19 -4.99 24.06
C LEU A 422 -9.67 -5.02 23.79
N ARG A 423 -9.24 -5.37 22.58
CA ARG A 423 -7.82 -5.37 22.19
C ARG A 423 -7.20 -3.98 22.22
N VAL A 424 -7.95 -2.97 21.77
CA VAL A 424 -7.50 -1.58 21.84
C VAL A 424 -7.52 -1.09 23.29
N ALA A 425 -8.60 -1.33 24.02
CA ALA A 425 -8.80 -0.80 25.37
C ALA A 425 -7.81 -1.37 26.39
N ILE A 426 -7.51 -2.67 26.39
CA ILE A 426 -6.55 -3.27 27.35
C ILE A 426 -5.17 -2.63 27.25
N ASN A 427 -4.73 -2.27 26.05
CA ASN A 427 -3.44 -1.61 25.85
C ASN A 427 -3.46 -0.14 26.28
N LEU A 428 -4.64 0.48 26.39
CA LEU A 428 -4.79 1.87 26.83
C LEU A 428 -4.78 2.02 28.36
N LEU A 429 -4.98 0.93 29.13
CA LEU A 429 -4.92 0.92 30.60
C LEU A 429 -3.63 1.53 31.18
N ARG A 430 -2.55 1.63 30.38
CA ARG A 430 -1.19 1.98 30.80
C ARG A 430 -0.54 3.08 29.95
N GLN A 431 -1.33 3.83 29.19
CA GLN A 431 -0.83 4.76 28.17
C GLN A 431 -1.27 6.22 28.38
N ASP A 432 -1.37 6.69 29.62
CA ASP A 432 -1.52 8.12 29.91
C ASP A 432 -0.19 8.88 29.65
N LEU A 433 -0.27 10.21 29.58
CA LEU A 433 0.92 11.04 29.35
C LEU A 433 1.91 11.01 30.54
N SER A 434 1.46 10.72 31.76
CA SER A 434 2.35 10.58 32.92
C SER A 434 3.28 9.38 32.75
N GLN A 435 2.74 8.23 32.35
CA GLN A 435 3.52 7.01 32.07
C GLN A 435 4.50 7.24 30.93
N VAL A 436 4.07 7.92 29.87
CA VAL A 436 4.95 8.28 28.75
C VAL A 436 6.15 9.10 29.22
N VAL A 437 5.95 10.07 30.11
CA VAL A 437 7.02 10.92 30.63
C VAL A 437 7.90 10.19 31.66
N ASN A 438 7.31 9.49 32.63
CA ASN A 438 8.04 8.86 33.73
C ASN A 438 8.92 7.67 33.31
N PHE A 439 8.50 6.92 32.29
CA PHE A 439 9.21 5.71 31.86
C PHE A 439 10.09 5.92 30.63
N ALA A 440 10.05 7.11 30.01
CA ALA A 440 10.93 7.43 28.90
C ALA A 440 12.40 7.40 29.34
N PRO A 441 13.29 6.72 28.59
CA PRO A 441 14.71 6.72 28.91
C PRO A 441 15.41 8.02 28.50
N GLY A 442 16.28 8.52 29.38
CA GLY A 442 17.11 9.70 29.12
C GLY A 442 16.29 11.00 29.08
N ASP A 443 16.81 12.01 28.38
CA ASP A 443 16.18 13.33 28.34
C ASP A 443 14.99 13.34 27.38
N ILE A 444 13.78 13.33 27.95
CA ILE A 444 12.53 13.43 27.20
C ILE A 444 12.21 14.88 26.77
N VAL A 445 12.68 15.86 27.55
CA VAL A 445 12.51 17.30 27.31
C VAL A 445 13.41 17.75 26.14
N MET A 446 12.82 18.20 25.05
CA MET A 446 13.56 18.66 23.86
C MET A 446 14.44 19.87 24.16
N ALA A 447 13.94 20.82 24.95
CA ALA A 447 14.69 22.02 25.33
C ALA A 447 16.03 21.68 26.03
N GLY A 448 16.15 20.50 26.64
CA GLY A 448 17.40 20.04 27.26
C GLY A 448 18.54 19.81 26.28
N LYS A 449 18.24 19.54 25.00
CA LYS A 449 19.27 19.24 23.98
C LYS A 449 20.21 20.40 23.67
N THR A 450 19.78 21.62 24.00
CA THR A 450 20.49 22.87 23.72
C THR A 450 21.02 23.53 25.00
N VAL A 451 20.97 22.80 26.13
CA VAL A 451 21.61 23.21 27.38
C VAL A 451 23.06 22.73 27.39
N LEU A 452 23.98 23.64 27.69
CA LEU A 452 25.40 23.32 27.87
C LEU A 452 25.92 24.11 29.08
N TYR A 453 26.55 23.44 30.04
CA TYR A 453 27.04 24.06 31.29
C TYR A 453 25.97 24.87 32.05
N GLY A 454 24.72 24.40 32.08
CA GLY A 454 23.62 25.13 32.72
C GLY A 454 23.12 26.35 31.95
N GLU A 455 23.58 26.56 30.72
CA GLU A 455 23.12 27.66 29.88
C GLU A 455 22.29 27.12 28.71
N GLN A 456 21.05 27.59 28.58
CA GLN A 456 20.21 27.39 27.41
C GLN A 456 20.66 28.35 26.31
N TYR A 457 21.36 27.79 25.31
CA TYR A 457 21.97 28.56 24.22
C TYR A 457 21.03 28.82 23.04
N ASP A 458 20.02 27.96 22.84
CA ASP A 458 19.10 28.12 21.72
C ASP A 458 18.00 29.13 22.06
N ILE A 459 17.50 29.79 21.03
CA ILE A 459 16.36 30.70 21.16
C ILE A 459 15.10 29.85 21.02
N LEU A 460 14.58 29.41 22.15
CA LEU A 460 13.37 28.60 22.18
C LEU A 460 12.17 29.43 21.72
N PRO A 461 11.30 28.87 20.87
CA PRO A 461 10.07 29.55 20.47
C PRO A 461 9.13 29.69 21.68
N VAL A 462 8.21 30.66 21.62
CA VAL A 462 7.23 30.93 22.70
C VAL A 462 6.30 29.74 22.97
N ASP A 463 6.17 28.83 22.00
CA ASP A 463 5.36 27.63 22.06
C ASP A 463 6.17 26.33 22.24
N GLN A 464 7.41 26.43 22.75
CA GLN A 464 8.26 25.26 22.97
C GLN A 464 7.55 24.21 23.85
N TRP A 465 6.87 24.62 24.91
CA TRP A 465 6.08 23.70 25.75
C TRP A 465 5.00 22.94 24.95
N ARG A 466 4.35 23.58 23.96
CA ARG A 466 3.35 22.91 23.10
C ARG A 466 4.01 21.82 22.26
N ARG A 467 5.24 22.07 21.78
CA ARG A 467 6.02 21.09 21.03
C ARG A 467 6.41 19.90 21.91
N GLU A 468 6.76 20.12 23.18
CA GLU A 468 7.04 19.02 24.11
C GLU A 468 5.82 18.11 24.27
N VAL A 469 4.66 18.68 24.59
CA VAL A 469 3.44 17.88 24.81
C VAL A 469 2.99 17.18 23.53
N ARG A 470 3.09 17.84 22.37
CA ARG A 470 2.79 17.21 21.06
C ARG A 470 3.64 15.96 20.85
N ARG A 471 4.91 15.97 21.26
CA ARG A 471 5.80 14.80 21.14
C ARG A 471 5.43 13.69 22.09
N TRP A 472 5.12 13.99 23.34
CA TRP A 472 4.65 12.98 24.29
C TRP A 472 3.34 12.35 23.80
N PHE A 473 2.43 13.15 23.24
CA PHE A 473 1.21 12.66 22.61
C PHE A 473 1.50 11.77 21.40
N ALA A 474 2.43 12.15 20.53
CA ALA A 474 2.87 11.34 19.39
C ALA A 474 3.51 10.01 19.82
N MET A 475 4.32 10.01 20.88
CA MET A 475 4.88 8.80 21.46
C MET A 475 3.78 7.87 21.96
N ALA A 476 2.73 8.40 22.58
CA ALA A 476 1.58 7.62 23.02
C ALA A 476 0.79 7.01 21.84
N LEU A 477 0.66 7.72 20.72
CA LEU A 477 0.07 7.18 19.49
C LEU A 477 0.93 6.07 18.87
N TYR A 478 2.26 6.21 18.91
CA TYR A 478 3.17 5.14 18.53
C TYR A 478 2.95 3.89 19.38
N LEU A 479 2.84 4.04 20.71
CA LEU A 479 2.60 2.91 21.61
C LEU A 479 1.30 2.18 21.24
N LEU A 480 0.23 2.90 20.95
CA LEU A 480 -1.04 2.33 20.50
C LEU A 480 -0.90 1.52 19.19
N GLN A 481 -0.20 2.06 18.18
CA GLN A 481 0.02 1.33 16.92
C GLN A 481 0.90 0.10 17.11
N SER A 482 1.97 0.25 17.90
CA SER A 482 2.93 -0.82 18.15
C SER A 482 2.32 -1.94 19.01
N ASP A 483 1.48 -1.61 19.99
CA ASP A 483 0.71 -2.60 20.78
C ASP A 483 -0.27 -3.40 19.93
N ALA A 484 -0.93 -2.74 18.97
CA ALA A 484 -1.75 -3.44 17.99
C ALA A 484 -0.90 -4.48 17.23
N VAL A 485 0.26 -4.11 16.70
CA VAL A 485 1.13 -5.08 15.98
C VAL A 485 1.69 -6.17 16.92
N GLN A 486 2.08 -5.80 18.13
CA GLN A 486 2.68 -6.69 19.12
C GLN A 486 1.74 -7.81 19.54
N PHE A 487 0.43 -7.54 19.66
CA PHE A 487 -0.57 -8.55 19.99
C PHE A 487 -0.47 -9.80 19.10
N SER A 488 -0.17 -9.61 17.81
CA SER A 488 -0.06 -10.69 16.82
C SER A 488 1.38 -11.17 16.59
N THR A 489 2.34 -10.70 17.38
CA THR A 489 3.76 -11.00 17.23
C THR A 489 4.28 -11.73 18.47
N PRO A 490 4.91 -12.91 18.32
CA PRO A 490 5.42 -13.67 19.47
C PRO A 490 6.54 -12.89 20.17
N GLN A 491 6.51 -12.91 21.50
CA GLN A 491 7.58 -12.35 22.33
C GLN A 491 8.74 -13.34 22.42
N ARG A 492 9.96 -12.85 22.27
CA ARG A 492 11.18 -13.67 22.35
C ARG A 492 12.17 -13.21 23.43
N ASP A 493 11.84 -12.14 24.15
CA ASP A 493 12.61 -11.76 25.32
C ASP A 493 12.26 -12.74 26.45
N ALA A 494 13.17 -13.68 26.73
CA ALA A 494 13.03 -14.66 27.80
C ALA A 494 12.80 -14.03 29.19
N THR A 495 13.14 -12.75 29.37
CA THR A 495 12.88 -12.02 30.61
C THR A 495 11.41 -11.65 30.76
N LEU A 496 10.77 -11.27 29.66
CA LEU A 496 9.41 -10.73 29.65
C LEU A 496 8.36 -11.74 29.16
N GLU A 497 8.78 -12.81 28.47
CA GLU A 497 7.91 -13.89 27.97
C GLU A 497 6.90 -14.41 29.02
N PRO A 498 7.24 -14.63 30.30
CA PRO A 498 6.28 -15.12 31.30
C PRO A 498 5.13 -14.15 31.60
N TYR A 499 5.29 -12.85 31.31
CA TYR A 499 4.29 -11.82 31.53
C TYR A 499 3.38 -11.61 30.31
N PHE A 500 3.45 -12.49 29.30
CA PHE A 500 2.55 -12.46 28.16
C PHE A 500 1.55 -13.62 28.24
N ALA A 501 0.28 -13.30 28.46
CA ALA A 501 -0.78 -14.30 28.46
C ALA A 501 -1.21 -14.61 27.02
N THR A 502 -1.05 -15.86 26.61
CA THR A 502 -1.51 -16.33 25.29
C THR A 502 -3.04 -16.40 25.28
N ILE A 503 -3.64 -15.87 24.21
CA ILE A 503 -5.08 -15.89 24.04
C ILE A 503 -5.54 -17.13 23.27
N THR A 504 -6.44 -17.90 23.88
CA THR A 504 -7.00 -19.13 23.31
C THR A 504 -8.49 -19.04 22.98
N ASP A 505 -9.21 -18.04 23.50
CA ASP A 505 -10.66 -17.94 23.39
C ASP A 505 -11.12 -16.91 22.33
N GLU A 506 -12.26 -17.17 21.68
CA GLU A 506 -12.98 -16.17 20.88
C GLU A 506 -13.60 -15.10 21.80
N PRO A 507 -13.80 -13.84 21.36
CA PRO A 507 -13.68 -13.29 20.00
C PRO A 507 -12.27 -12.82 19.59
N TRP A 508 -11.29 -12.99 20.47
CA TRP A 508 -9.92 -12.48 20.30
C TRP A 508 -9.13 -13.20 19.21
N LEU A 509 -9.34 -14.51 19.09
CA LEU A 509 -8.67 -15.37 18.12
C LEU A 509 -8.98 -14.94 16.68
N THR A 510 -10.19 -14.46 16.40
CA THR A 510 -10.53 -13.86 15.11
C THR A 510 -9.74 -12.58 14.83
N SER A 511 -9.57 -11.69 15.82
CA SER A 511 -8.75 -10.47 15.65
C SER A 511 -7.26 -10.77 15.52
N CYS A 512 -6.79 -11.85 16.14
CA CYS A 512 -5.38 -12.28 16.17
C CYS A 512 -4.78 -12.49 14.78
N LYS A 513 -5.47 -13.23 13.91
CA LYS A 513 -4.99 -13.58 12.55
C LYS A 513 -5.18 -12.48 11.52
N ASN A 514 -5.80 -11.37 11.91
CA ASN A 514 -6.16 -10.27 11.04
C ASN A 514 -5.28 -9.03 11.22
N GLN A 515 -4.04 -9.17 11.69
CA GLN A 515 -3.12 -8.03 11.79
C GLN A 515 -2.41 -7.78 10.45
N ARG A 516 -2.30 -6.50 10.05
CA ARG A 516 -1.47 -6.07 8.93
C ARG A 516 -0.31 -5.21 9.38
N ILE A 517 0.77 -5.28 8.62
CA ILE A 517 1.98 -4.49 8.81
C ILE A 517 2.49 -4.01 7.46
N ARG A 518 3.42 -3.06 7.45
CA ARG A 518 4.20 -2.73 6.26
C ARG A 518 5.52 -3.50 6.30
N ASN A 519 5.91 -4.09 5.17
CA ASN A 519 7.12 -4.91 5.09
C ASN A 519 8.33 -4.01 4.81
N ALA A 520 8.88 -3.39 5.86
CA ALA A 520 10.12 -2.63 5.74
C ALA A 520 11.37 -3.50 5.94
N GLU A 521 11.37 -4.45 6.89
CA GLU A 521 12.61 -5.09 7.36
C GLU A 521 12.44 -6.56 7.83
N GLY A 522 11.66 -7.37 7.11
CA GLY A 522 11.57 -8.82 7.36
C GLY A 522 12.68 -9.64 6.68
N PRO A 523 13.10 -10.79 7.23
CA PRO A 523 14.00 -11.73 6.54
C PRO A 523 13.36 -12.32 5.27
N LEU A 524 12.03 -12.35 5.21
CA LEU A 524 11.27 -12.80 4.05
C LEU A 524 10.72 -11.60 3.28
N ARG A 525 11.30 -11.34 2.11
CA ARG A 525 10.79 -10.34 1.18
C ARG A 525 9.58 -10.92 0.45
N VAL A 526 8.46 -10.20 0.52
CA VAL A 526 7.20 -10.59 -0.11
C VAL A 526 6.64 -9.49 -1.00
N ARG A 527 5.77 -9.88 -1.93
CA ARG A 527 5.08 -8.97 -2.85
C ARG A 527 3.61 -9.35 -2.95
N ASN A 528 2.75 -8.34 -2.93
CA ASN A 528 1.32 -8.48 -3.12
C ASN A 528 0.94 -8.40 -4.61
N PHE A 529 -0.10 -9.13 -4.99
CA PHE A 529 -0.75 -9.04 -6.29
C PHE A 529 -2.27 -8.92 -6.14
N ASN A 530 -2.90 -8.10 -6.98
CA ASN A 530 -4.33 -8.09 -7.17
C ASN A 530 -4.77 -9.37 -7.88
N PHE A 531 -5.36 -10.28 -7.12
CA PHE A 531 -5.72 -11.60 -7.62
C PHE A 531 -6.83 -11.55 -8.67
N LEU A 532 -7.78 -10.62 -8.53
CA LEU A 532 -8.84 -10.44 -9.52
C LEU A 532 -8.27 -9.99 -10.88
N ALA A 533 -7.29 -9.09 -10.87
CA ALA A 533 -6.59 -8.69 -12.09
C ALA A 533 -5.88 -9.88 -12.76
N ILE A 534 -5.23 -10.76 -11.98
CA ILE A 534 -4.62 -11.99 -12.50
C ILE A 534 -5.67 -12.88 -13.17
N VAL A 535 -6.80 -13.13 -12.51
CA VAL A 535 -7.87 -13.96 -13.06
C VAL A 535 -8.43 -13.38 -14.36
N LEU A 536 -8.60 -12.05 -14.45
CA LEU A 536 -9.06 -11.37 -15.66
C LEU A 536 -8.04 -11.49 -16.80
N ILE A 537 -6.75 -11.29 -16.52
CA ILE A 537 -5.68 -11.46 -17.53
C ILE A 537 -5.68 -12.90 -18.07
N LEU A 538 -5.72 -13.89 -17.19
CA LEU A 538 -5.70 -15.29 -17.58
C LEU A 538 -6.95 -15.67 -18.37
N SER A 539 -8.14 -15.35 -17.88
CA SER A 539 -9.40 -15.69 -18.54
C SER A 539 -9.54 -15.03 -19.93
N LEU A 540 -9.31 -13.72 -20.03
CA LEU A 540 -9.36 -13.01 -21.32
C LEU A 540 -8.27 -13.51 -22.28
N GLY A 541 -7.06 -13.75 -21.77
CA GLY A 541 -5.97 -14.27 -22.59
C GLY A 541 -6.28 -15.66 -23.13
N PHE A 542 -6.85 -16.56 -22.33
CA PHE A 542 -7.29 -17.88 -22.80
C PHE A 542 -8.38 -17.78 -23.87
N VAL A 543 -9.34 -16.85 -23.73
CA VAL A 543 -10.35 -16.60 -24.75
C VAL A 543 -9.71 -16.15 -26.06
N PHE A 544 -8.74 -15.23 -26.04
CA PHE A 544 -8.04 -14.81 -27.25
C PHE A 544 -7.19 -15.92 -27.86
N ILE A 545 -6.52 -16.73 -27.04
CA ILE A 545 -5.74 -17.88 -27.51
C ILE A 545 -6.65 -18.91 -28.17
N ALA A 546 -7.80 -19.23 -27.57
CA ALA A 546 -8.76 -20.15 -28.14
C ALA A 546 -9.35 -19.59 -29.45
N LEU A 547 -9.92 -18.38 -29.44
CA LEU A 547 -10.51 -17.80 -30.64
C LEU A 547 -9.47 -17.61 -31.76
N GLY A 548 -8.26 -17.16 -31.43
CA GLY A 548 -7.17 -16.90 -32.37
C GLY A 548 -6.50 -18.17 -32.93
N GLY A 549 -6.41 -19.23 -32.13
CA GLY A 549 -5.89 -20.53 -32.56
C GLY A 549 -6.88 -21.33 -33.40
N PHE A 550 -8.19 -21.14 -33.17
CA PHE A 550 -9.25 -21.88 -33.85
C PHE A 550 -9.97 -21.07 -34.94
N VAL A 551 -9.43 -19.93 -35.40
CA VAL A 551 -10.03 -19.13 -36.50
C VAL A 551 -10.32 -19.99 -37.72
N GLU A 552 -9.37 -20.82 -38.16
CA GLU A 552 -9.53 -21.67 -39.35
C GLU A 552 -10.64 -22.73 -39.18
N PRO A 553 -10.64 -23.58 -38.13
CA PRO A 553 -11.76 -24.50 -37.85
C PRO A 553 -13.11 -23.80 -37.68
N LEU A 554 -13.15 -22.68 -36.98
CA LEU A 554 -14.39 -21.93 -36.73
C LEU A 554 -14.98 -21.40 -38.03
N THR A 555 -14.15 -20.89 -38.94
CA THR A 555 -14.62 -20.40 -40.25
C THR A 555 -15.12 -21.52 -41.14
N GLY A 556 -14.45 -22.67 -41.13
CA GLY A 556 -14.93 -23.88 -41.81
C GLY A 556 -16.28 -24.37 -41.27
N LEU A 557 -16.50 -24.27 -39.96
CA LEU A 557 -17.75 -24.66 -39.31
C LEU A 557 -18.88 -23.64 -39.57
N PHE A 558 -18.59 -22.34 -39.47
CA PHE A 558 -19.54 -21.27 -39.83
C PHE A 558 -19.96 -21.34 -41.29
N ARG A 559 -19.04 -21.68 -42.20
CA ARG A 559 -19.35 -21.92 -43.62
C ARG A 559 -20.40 -23.03 -43.77
N ARG A 560 -20.23 -24.16 -43.08
CA ARG A 560 -21.14 -25.31 -43.15
C ARG A 560 -22.53 -25.03 -42.57
N VAL A 561 -22.62 -24.14 -41.57
CA VAL A 561 -23.86 -23.87 -40.84
C VAL A 561 -24.67 -22.71 -41.44
N SER A 562 -24.01 -21.63 -41.89
CA SER A 562 -24.69 -20.39 -42.25
C SER A 562 -25.06 -20.26 -43.73
N GLY A 563 -24.31 -20.90 -44.65
CA GLY A 563 -24.51 -20.80 -46.10
C GLY A 563 -24.36 -19.38 -46.70
N LYS A 564 -24.15 -18.35 -45.87
CA LYS A 564 -23.91 -16.95 -46.24
C LYS A 564 -22.41 -16.63 -46.20
N ASN A 565 -21.94 -15.76 -47.11
CA ASN A 565 -20.54 -15.34 -47.26
C ASN A 565 -19.57 -16.45 -47.69
N GLU A 566 -20.03 -17.41 -48.50
CA GLU A 566 -19.19 -18.50 -48.99
C GLU A 566 -17.97 -17.99 -49.78
N ASP A 567 -18.16 -16.98 -50.62
CA ASP A 567 -17.08 -16.42 -51.45
C ASP A 567 -15.97 -15.79 -50.60
N ARG A 568 -16.32 -15.08 -49.54
CA ARG A 568 -15.34 -14.50 -48.61
C ARG A 568 -14.55 -15.56 -47.84
N ALA A 569 -15.22 -16.62 -47.40
CA ALA A 569 -14.56 -17.75 -46.76
C ALA A 569 -13.60 -18.48 -47.73
N LEU A 570 -13.98 -18.59 -49.01
CA LEU A 570 -13.13 -19.17 -50.05
C LEU A 570 -11.89 -18.31 -50.32
N THR A 571 -12.02 -16.98 -50.38
CA THR A 571 -10.86 -16.09 -50.55
C THR A 571 -9.83 -16.27 -49.44
N TRP A 572 -10.25 -16.43 -48.18
CA TRP A 572 -9.34 -16.70 -47.06
C TRP A 572 -8.52 -17.99 -47.23
N VAL A 573 -9.15 -19.04 -47.77
CA VAL A 573 -8.46 -20.32 -48.06
C VAL A 573 -7.49 -20.16 -49.22
N PHE A 574 -7.92 -19.57 -50.33
CA PHE A 574 -7.10 -19.45 -51.54
C PHE A 574 -5.93 -18.47 -51.40
N ASP A 575 -6.05 -17.45 -50.55
CA ASP A 575 -4.95 -16.56 -50.22
C ASP A 575 -3.91 -17.21 -49.29
N GLY A 576 -4.15 -18.43 -48.80
CA GLY A 576 -3.18 -19.19 -48.02
C GLY A 576 -1.92 -19.54 -48.82
N VAL A 577 -0.75 -19.49 -48.19
CA VAL A 577 0.55 -19.67 -48.88
C VAL A 577 0.62 -20.94 -49.73
N LEU A 578 0.08 -22.05 -49.25
CA LEU A 578 0.10 -23.33 -49.98
C LEU A 578 -0.92 -23.37 -51.13
N GLN A 579 -2.04 -22.65 -51.02
CA GLN A 579 -3.00 -22.52 -52.12
C GLN A 579 -2.49 -21.55 -53.19
N LEU A 580 -1.84 -20.45 -52.81
CA LEU A 580 -1.11 -19.59 -53.74
C LEU A 580 0.00 -20.37 -54.47
N GLN A 581 0.74 -21.21 -53.75
CA GLN A 581 1.72 -22.12 -54.34
C GLN A 581 1.08 -23.10 -55.34
N ARG A 582 -0.05 -23.73 -54.97
CA ARG A 582 -0.82 -24.59 -55.88
C ARG A 582 -1.19 -23.87 -57.17
N LEU A 583 -1.71 -22.64 -57.07
CA LEU A 583 -2.12 -21.86 -58.25
C LEU A 583 -0.91 -21.52 -59.13
N ALA A 584 0.23 -21.17 -58.54
CA ALA A 584 1.46 -20.91 -59.27
C ALA A 584 1.98 -22.15 -60.02
N TYR A 585 2.06 -23.30 -59.34
CA TYR A 585 2.49 -24.56 -59.98
C TYR A 585 1.48 -25.09 -61.00
N GLY A 586 0.19 -24.85 -60.79
CA GLY A 586 -0.85 -25.11 -61.80
C GLY A 586 -0.63 -24.29 -63.08
N GLY A 587 -0.16 -23.05 -62.95
CA GLY A 587 0.24 -22.21 -64.10
C GLY A 587 1.46 -22.73 -64.87
N VAL A 588 2.35 -23.46 -64.20
CA VAL A 588 3.54 -24.09 -64.81
C VAL A 588 3.25 -25.52 -65.32
N GLY A 589 2.03 -26.02 -65.15
CA GLY A 589 1.57 -27.30 -65.71
C GLY A 589 1.64 -28.50 -64.76
N VAL A 590 1.75 -28.28 -63.45
CA VAL A 590 1.51 -29.35 -62.45
C VAL A 590 0.01 -29.59 -62.34
N GLU A 591 -0.43 -30.77 -62.76
CA GLU A 591 -1.85 -31.12 -62.87
C GLU A 591 -2.29 -32.07 -61.75
N LYS A 592 -3.50 -32.64 -61.86
CA LYS A 592 -4.06 -33.66 -60.96
C LYS A 592 -4.10 -33.30 -59.47
N TRP A 593 -4.28 -32.02 -59.17
CA TRP A 593 -4.61 -31.57 -57.83
C TRP A 593 -5.92 -32.17 -57.36
N GLN A 594 -5.95 -32.70 -56.13
CA GLN A 594 -7.17 -33.21 -55.56
C GLN A 594 -8.23 -32.10 -55.48
N PRO A 595 -9.48 -32.37 -55.88
CA PRO A 595 -10.55 -31.39 -55.82
C PRO A 595 -10.87 -31.07 -54.35
N GLY A 596 -10.87 -29.78 -54.00
CA GLY A 596 -11.18 -29.35 -52.64
C GLY A 596 -10.65 -27.98 -52.25
N VAL A 597 -11.13 -27.56 -51.07
CA VAL A 597 -10.90 -26.28 -50.38
C VAL A 597 -10.13 -26.51 -49.06
N ALA A 598 -9.30 -27.55 -49.02
CA ALA A 598 -8.45 -27.84 -47.87
C ALA A 598 -7.30 -26.84 -47.79
N ASP A 599 -6.87 -26.42 -46.59
CA ASP A 599 -5.74 -25.47 -46.45
C ASP A 599 -4.43 -26.03 -47.03
N VAL A 600 -4.26 -27.36 -47.02
CA VAL A 600 -3.11 -28.06 -47.61
C VAL A 600 -3.55 -28.78 -48.89
N PRO A 601 -3.28 -28.22 -50.09
CA PRO A 601 -3.59 -28.89 -51.34
C PRO A 601 -2.58 -30.00 -51.65
N THR A 602 -3.08 -31.12 -52.18
CA THR A 602 -2.29 -32.30 -52.58
C THR A 602 -2.51 -32.63 -54.05
N THR A 603 -1.51 -33.23 -54.70
CA THR A 603 -1.58 -33.75 -56.08
C THR A 603 -1.05 -35.18 -56.11
N ASP A 604 -1.55 -35.98 -57.05
CA ASP A 604 -1.04 -37.33 -57.30
C ASP A 604 0.34 -37.33 -57.99
N GLU A 605 0.81 -36.16 -58.44
CA GLU A 605 2.15 -35.99 -58.99
C GLU A 605 3.23 -36.06 -57.92
N LYS A 606 4.12 -37.05 -58.05
CA LYS A 606 5.20 -37.32 -57.08
C LYS A 606 6.44 -36.44 -57.26
N MET A 607 6.61 -35.78 -58.41
CA MET A 607 7.76 -34.94 -58.73
C MET A 607 7.27 -33.64 -59.33
N TRP A 608 7.72 -32.50 -58.80
CA TRP A 608 7.35 -31.17 -59.29
C TRP A 608 8.52 -30.56 -60.06
N PRO A 609 8.26 -29.83 -61.15
CA PRO A 609 9.31 -29.15 -61.91
C PRO A 609 10.02 -28.12 -61.03
N VAL A 610 11.34 -28.10 -61.09
CA VAL A 610 12.13 -27.01 -60.50
C VAL A 610 11.99 -25.80 -61.43
N ILE A 611 11.42 -24.71 -60.93
CA ILE A 611 11.31 -23.46 -61.68
C ILE A 611 12.73 -22.89 -61.83
N ASP A 612 13.22 -22.75 -63.06
CA ASP A 612 14.52 -22.12 -63.31
C ASP A 612 14.42 -20.60 -63.07
N LEU A 613 14.76 -20.19 -61.84
CA LEU A 613 14.69 -18.81 -61.39
C LEU A 613 15.59 -17.86 -62.19
N LYS A 614 16.64 -18.36 -62.86
CA LYS A 614 17.49 -17.51 -63.71
C LYS A 614 16.78 -17.16 -65.01
N VAL A 615 16.01 -18.10 -65.57
CA VAL A 615 15.20 -17.87 -66.77
C VAL A 615 14.03 -16.94 -66.46
N VAL A 616 13.37 -17.10 -65.30
CA VAL A 616 12.30 -16.20 -64.87
C VAL A 616 12.82 -14.77 -64.66
N ALA A 617 13.93 -14.61 -63.93
CA ALA A 617 14.51 -13.29 -63.68
C ALA A 617 15.01 -12.59 -64.96
N THR A 618 15.54 -13.35 -65.93
CA THR A 618 15.98 -12.79 -67.21
C THR A 618 14.81 -12.44 -68.13
N ALA A 619 13.75 -13.24 -68.17
CA ALA A 619 12.54 -12.93 -68.93
C ALA A 619 11.81 -11.67 -68.42
N GLU A 620 11.80 -11.44 -67.10
CA GLU A 620 11.20 -10.26 -66.49
C GLU A 620 12.05 -8.98 -66.67
N SER A 621 13.38 -9.12 -66.82
CA SER A 621 14.29 -7.97 -67.05
C SER A 621 14.20 -7.36 -68.46
N VAL A 622 13.44 -7.98 -69.38
CA VAL A 622 13.28 -7.55 -70.78
C VAL A 622 12.13 -6.55 -70.96
N TYR A 623 11.29 -6.37 -69.94
CA TYR A 623 10.16 -5.44 -69.99
C TYR A 623 10.42 -4.21 -69.12
N ASP A 624 10.23 -3.02 -69.70
CA ASP A 624 10.23 -1.77 -68.94
C ASP A 624 9.07 -1.76 -67.94
N SER A 625 9.10 -0.84 -66.96
CA SER A 625 8.02 -0.69 -65.98
C SER A 625 6.63 -0.75 -66.63
N ASP A 626 6.47 -0.18 -67.79
CA ASP A 626 5.26 0.03 -68.57
C ASP A 626 4.69 -1.26 -69.17
N GLY A 627 5.43 -2.37 -69.13
CA GLY A 627 5.07 -3.64 -69.79
C GLY A 627 5.37 -3.66 -71.28
N SER A 628 6.08 -2.65 -71.81
CA SER A 628 6.62 -2.64 -73.17
C SER A 628 7.94 -3.42 -73.25
N PRO A 629 8.18 -4.22 -74.32
CA PRO A 629 9.48 -4.83 -74.53
C PRO A 629 10.53 -3.73 -74.71
N GLY A 630 11.65 -3.84 -73.98
CA GLY A 630 12.76 -2.88 -74.05
C GLY A 630 13.23 -2.69 -75.49
N SER A 631 13.45 -1.44 -75.89
CA SER A 631 13.76 -1.09 -77.27
C SER A 631 14.97 -1.86 -77.80
N GLY A 632 14.74 -2.81 -78.71
CA GLY A 632 15.79 -3.55 -79.42
C GLY A 632 15.74 -5.08 -79.31
N VAL A 633 14.76 -5.68 -78.62
CA VAL A 633 14.67 -7.15 -78.48
C VAL A 633 13.31 -7.67 -78.92
N THR A 634 13.29 -8.72 -79.74
CA THR A 634 12.07 -9.42 -80.15
C THR A 634 11.42 -10.07 -78.92
N PRO A 635 10.09 -9.89 -78.73
CA PRO A 635 9.41 -10.47 -77.58
C PRO A 635 9.45 -12.00 -77.68
N ILE A 636 9.95 -12.67 -76.65
CA ILE A 636 9.69 -14.09 -76.48
C ILE A 636 8.21 -14.20 -76.14
N THR A 637 7.48 -14.98 -76.92
CA THR A 637 6.05 -15.21 -76.75
C THR A 637 5.75 -15.61 -75.30
N PRO A 638 4.66 -15.09 -74.70
CA PRO A 638 4.23 -15.56 -73.40
C PRO A 638 3.96 -17.06 -73.50
N ILE A 639 4.12 -17.79 -72.39
CA ILE A 639 3.86 -19.23 -72.29
C ILE A 639 2.39 -19.49 -72.63
N SER A 640 2.10 -19.57 -73.91
CA SER A 640 0.86 -20.11 -74.46
C SER A 640 1.02 -21.62 -74.50
N LYS A 641 -0.05 -22.35 -74.19
CA LYS A 641 -0.15 -23.79 -74.40
C LYS A 641 0.15 -24.12 -75.87
N THR A 642 1.40 -24.31 -76.21
CA THR A 642 1.82 -24.97 -77.45
C THR A 642 2.59 -26.21 -77.05
N SER A 643 2.12 -27.33 -77.57
CA SER A 643 2.67 -28.66 -77.38
C SER A 643 4.16 -28.68 -77.70
N SER A 644 5.01 -28.70 -76.69
CA SER A 644 6.35 -29.23 -76.80
C SER A 644 6.68 -29.99 -75.53
N SER A 645 6.97 -31.28 -75.71
CA SER A 645 7.42 -32.19 -74.68
C SER A 645 8.67 -31.63 -74.01
N TRP A 646 8.60 -31.34 -72.70
CA TRP A 646 9.78 -31.05 -71.90
C TRP A 646 10.67 -32.30 -71.87
N ILE A 647 11.82 -32.21 -72.54
CA ILE A 647 12.87 -33.24 -72.45
C ILE A 647 13.52 -33.09 -71.07
N VAL A 648 13.28 -34.10 -70.24
CA VAL A 648 13.99 -34.32 -68.97
C VAL A 648 15.47 -34.53 -69.29
N LYS A 649 16.33 -33.59 -68.91
CA LYS A 649 17.76 -33.88 -68.75
C LYS A 649 17.93 -34.67 -67.45
N ARG A 650 18.10 -35.99 -67.60
CA ARG A 650 18.83 -36.79 -66.61
C ARG A 650 20.30 -36.63 -66.92
N ASP A 651 21.05 -36.02 -66.03
CA ASP A 651 22.47 -36.33 -65.87
C ASP A 651 22.66 -36.96 -64.49
N VAL A 652 23.53 -37.97 -64.47
CA VAL A 652 23.78 -39.04 -63.48
C VAL A 652 24.10 -38.55 -62.07
#